data_AF-A0A9P7F7H6-F1
#
_entry.id   AF-A0A9P7F7H6-F1
#
_cell.length_a   1.000
_cell.length_b   1.000
_cell.length_c   1.000
_cell.angle_alpha   90.00
_cell.angle_beta   90.00
_cell.angle_gamma   90.00
#
_symmetry.space_group_name_H-M   'P 1'
#
loop_
_entity.id
_entity.type
_entity.pdbx_description
1 polymer ?
#
loop_
_entity_poly.entity_id
_entity_poly.type
_entity_poly.pdbx_seq_one_letter_code
_entity_poly.pdbx_strand_id
1 'polypeptide(L)'
;MLDLFSKDRIVNEAGLRAALRHLDARSSSGATALQATVEHMLSSPHIFAYIISVWDRREAMISQIMTDFPTKSQEYPASIARKMLDNLSMNFLACPAESLAMDVSRDITHHRCFSEGALPVLFALNSMEFSGARSFEDEIFDKSNDRFVKKKVRNRNRPKAHTSIDRSLFVRLGVVVPLTSEAAALLSTQILAKLKNALSFYFSLLRRTELAGDIKALLFPIVGEYAKYVAPEVSSTDVESPTDRLNVYQLVQHMKTALYFDNADGFGEWRILISTQAYKHLREFRRADKNIFKIIFKKIKQLSNGHFSDDNHKRLNGPDAGIPIYDAKMTKDLRLVYQIDCVPDKDGKSERQVIKIYGIYMDAQLDRVWDALGSHLARKGREYRRRCIFRKRPLLSKYSAILPGSFPLADPEPECPGSPLNLSDKDNDHLHSLLVLEKYVTFSQAFLHSLIADQDVQHVFMLTPQEQKIVECTTSCYVLGRRGTGKTTTMLFKILGIQRAWEMSAIDMLKPRQIFVTKSRVLATRVEEYFTKLLESLALAGYTLEELAKMKARSVQEGPVDLNDLPESQMNMPMKYSELEDKHFPLFLTFDRLAKMIAADIFSKKDSAGVFFNADAHDCFVTYDVFTNQYWPYFPQNLSQNLNPWLVFSEFMGIIKGSEHTLTCPEGVLDRQTYLLLPHRSNPNFANQRGILYDMFEHYTKMKRQRRHHDVADRTHAILKVLRSQRFPGQQIDYLYVDEAQDNLLIDALFLRQLCKNPDGLFWAGEISAESSFRFSDLKAFLYRVEQQNISVNSAGACPRQPAMFQLAINYRSHGGIINCASSVVELITKFWPNTIDNLRPEKEVVDGPKPVFFTDWDKDTVHHQQFWLQMRDKAELCILVRDNAARQKFRDQVGQIGLIMTLYESKGMEFDDVLLYNFFEDSAIDLSRWHIVLNGVDGRGYAPNFERDEARYAGVCSELKLLYVGITRAKKNVWIVDKSDRSEPMRKFWTSRNQIENCTLRTCVPHPVSTPEEWAYFGHSLFSYKRYPQAIHCFERANLHRKAKVCEAYQLREVARSSVGVASLSDQKRAFNVAADAFSDCAATATGIEKLQYYRNSADCYVRAGDDLKATKAYLKFHRSRATCPCGIDGGLIHHFTIDYYSPYPSLYRPGYVLDVLPRTICSSSVPGISVFHDNLITRLKALSQIQLDFEKRAKDAEGKFTEKFAEMRRQLDVR
;
A
#
# COMPACT_ATOMS: atom_id res chain seq x y z
N MET A 1 29.84 12.46 56.02
CA MET A 1 28.54 12.72 56.71
C MET A 1 27.33 12.48 55.80
N LEU A 2 27.35 12.86 54.52
CA LEU A 2 26.26 12.56 53.56
C LEU A 2 26.26 11.10 53.05
N ASP A 3 27.36 10.36 53.24
CA ASP A 3 27.53 8.94 52.92
C ASP A 3 26.57 7.97 53.65
N LEU A 4 25.78 8.49 54.60
CA LEU A 4 24.72 7.76 55.33
C LEU A 4 23.51 7.40 54.45
N PHE A 5 23.30 8.12 53.34
CA PHE A 5 22.19 7.88 52.41
C PHE A 5 22.61 7.06 51.18
N SER A 6 23.79 6.43 51.19
CA SER A 6 24.24 5.54 50.13
C SER A 6 23.44 4.25 50.11
N LYS A 7 23.25 3.66 48.91
CA LYS A 7 22.49 2.41 48.73
C LYS A 7 23.01 1.32 49.67
N ASP A 8 24.33 1.13 49.75
CA ASP A 8 24.97 0.06 50.53
C ASP A 8 24.70 0.15 52.04
N ARG A 9 24.48 1.37 52.57
CA ARG A 9 24.20 1.56 53.99
C ARG A 9 22.71 1.49 54.34
N ILE A 10 21.81 1.86 53.42
CA ILE A 10 20.36 1.83 53.69
C ILE A 10 19.71 0.48 53.35
N VAL A 11 20.48 -0.51 52.88
CA VAL A 11 20.03 -1.90 52.66
C VAL A 11 19.62 -2.56 53.97
N ASN A 12 20.39 -2.33 55.04
CA ASN A 12 20.16 -2.96 56.34
C ASN A 12 19.40 -2.02 57.29
N GLU A 13 18.62 -2.61 58.19
CA GLU A 13 17.71 -1.87 59.07
C GLU A 13 18.45 -0.93 60.04
N ALA A 14 19.66 -1.32 60.46
CA ALA A 14 20.52 -0.51 61.32
C ALA A 14 21.02 0.75 60.60
N GLY A 15 21.45 0.64 59.34
CA GLY A 15 21.91 1.78 58.56
C GLY A 15 20.77 2.68 58.10
N LEU A 16 19.58 2.13 57.80
CA LEU A 16 18.36 2.91 57.60
C LEU A 16 18.00 3.71 58.86
N ARG A 17 18.01 3.09 60.05
CA ARG A 17 17.76 3.79 61.33
C ARG A 17 18.79 4.91 61.59
N ALA A 18 20.05 4.71 61.23
CA ALA A 18 21.09 5.74 61.34
C ALA A 18 20.84 6.92 60.37
N ALA A 19 20.41 6.64 59.13
CA ALA A 19 20.05 7.66 58.16
C ALA A 19 18.83 8.49 58.61
N LEU A 20 17.79 7.84 59.15
CA LEU A 20 16.60 8.50 59.66
C LEU A 20 16.89 9.37 60.90
N ARG A 21 17.72 8.89 61.84
CA ARG A 21 18.16 9.70 63.00
C ARG A 21 18.96 10.94 62.58
N HIS A 22 19.76 10.82 61.53
CA HIS A 22 20.50 11.96 60.99
C HIS A 22 19.56 12.99 60.31
N LEU A 23 18.48 12.54 59.66
CA LEU A 23 17.42 13.44 59.17
C LEU A 23 16.70 14.14 60.33
N ASP A 24 16.39 13.44 61.41
CA ASP A 24 15.75 14.02 62.60
C ASP A 24 16.62 15.11 63.24
N ALA A 25 17.94 14.89 63.33
CA ALA A 25 18.87 15.87 63.88
C ALA A 25 18.99 17.13 62.99
N ARG A 26 18.95 16.98 61.65
CA ARG A 26 19.06 18.10 60.70
C ARG A 26 17.77 18.86 60.46
N SER A 27 16.63 18.24 60.72
CA SER A 27 15.31 18.90 60.66
C SER A 27 15.21 20.08 61.64
N SER A 28 16.09 20.11 62.65
CA SER A 28 16.20 21.15 63.67
C SER A 28 17.20 22.28 63.33
N SER A 29 18.02 22.15 62.25
CA SER A 29 19.21 22.98 62.02
C SER A 29 19.10 24.06 60.93
N GLY A 30 17.88 24.47 60.54
CA GLY A 30 17.62 25.56 59.58
C GLY A 30 17.50 25.12 58.10
N ALA A 31 16.81 25.94 57.29
CA ALA A 31 16.32 25.60 55.95
C ALA A 31 17.42 25.25 54.91
N THR A 32 18.58 25.90 54.98
CA THR A 32 19.70 25.68 54.03
C THR A 32 20.38 24.32 54.19
N ALA A 33 20.43 23.78 55.41
CA ALA A 33 21.00 22.45 55.67
C ALA A 33 20.08 21.31 55.18
N LEU A 34 18.78 21.54 55.18
CA LEU A 34 17.76 20.59 54.71
C LEU A 34 17.80 20.47 53.17
N GLN A 35 17.88 21.61 52.47
CA GLN A 35 18.01 21.68 51.01
C GLN A 35 19.21 20.89 50.47
N ALA A 36 20.40 21.07 51.07
CA ALA A 36 21.59 20.32 50.65
C ALA A 36 21.47 18.79 50.86
N THR A 37 20.73 18.37 51.90
CA THR A 37 20.49 16.95 52.20
C THR A 37 19.52 16.33 51.19
N VAL A 38 18.48 17.07 50.82
CA VAL A 38 17.49 16.67 49.81
C VAL A 38 18.12 16.56 48.42
N GLU A 39 18.96 17.52 48.02
CA GLU A 39 19.69 17.44 46.75
C GLU A 39 20.63 16.23 46.70
N HIS A 40 21.27 15.89 47.82
CA HIS A 40 22.10 14.69 47.92
C HIS A 40 21.28 13.41 47.73
N MET A 41 20.10 13.30 48.36
CA MET A 41 19.20 12.15 48.20
C MET A 41 18.66 12.03 46.77
N LEU A 42 18.41 13.14 46.08
CA LEU A 42 17.95 13.16 44.69
C LEU A 42 19.06 12.85 43.66
N SER A 43 20.32 12.90 44.07
CA SER A 43 21.48 12.59 43.21
C SER A 43 21.55 11.10 42.84
N SER A 44 20.85 10.23 43.58
CA SER A 44 20.75 8.80 43.30
C SER A 44 19.28 8.39 43.10
N PRO A 45 18.94 7.63 42.03
CA PRO A 45 17.56 7.20 41.77
C PRO A 45 16.99 6.37 42.92
N HIS A 46 15.68 6.48 43.16
CA HIS A 46 14.89 5.75 44.16
C HIS A 46 15.21 6.01 45.65
N ILE A 47 16.37 6.58 46.00
CA ILE A 47 16.77 6.80 47.41
C ILE A 47 15.84 7.79 48.12
N PHE A 48 15.59 8.95 47.51
CA PHE A 48 14.68 9.95 48.06
C PHE A 48 13.26 9.39 48.26
N ALA A 49 12.72 8.69 47.27
CA ALA A 49 11.40 8.07 47.36
C ALA A 49 11.34 7.02 48.48
N TYR A 50 12.35 6.14 48.58
CA TYR A 50 12.38 5.11 49.61
C TYR A 50 12.44 5.71 51.02
N ILE A 51 13.39 6.62 51.28
CA ILE A 51 13.56 7.25 52.59
C ILE A 51 12.29 8.00 53.02
N ILE A 52 11.67 8.75 52.11
CA ILE A 52 10.46 9.52 52.43
C ILE A 52 9.23 8.62 52.61
N SER A 53 9.18 7.46 51.94
CA SER A 53 8.10 6.49 52.16
C SER A 53 8.14 5.82 53.54
N VAL A 54 9.31 5.75 54.19
CA VAL A 54 9.51 5.06 55.47
C VAL A 54 9.80 5.99 56.65
N TRP A 55 9.97 7.30 56.43
CA TRP A 55 10.27 8.25 57.49
C TRP A 55 9.00 8.80 58.17
N ASP A 56 8.91 8.65 59.48
CA ASP A 56 7.74 9.05 60.27
C ASP A 56 7.53 10.57 60.34
N ARG A 57 8.61 11.36 60.27
CA ARG A 57 8.55 12.84 60.34
C ARG A 57 8.55 13.52 58.96
N ARG A 58 8.26 12.78 57.89
CA ARG A 58 8.24 13.28 56.50
C ARG A 58 7.37 14.51 56.26
N GLU A 59 6.28 14.67 57.01
CA GLU A 59 5.31 15.77 56.77
C GLU A 59 5.90 17.16 56.99
N ALA A 60 6.84 17.32 57.92
CA ALA A 60 7.51 18.61 58.13
C ALA A 60 8.35 19.00 56.90
N MET A 61 9.09 18.04 56.34
CA MET A 61 9.90 18.25 55.15
C MET A 61 9.06 18.46 53.89
N ILE A 62 8.01 17.64 53.70
CA ILE A 62 7.09 17.80 52.56
C ILE A 62 6.38 19.16 52.63
N SER A 63 5.91 19.58 53.81
CA SER A 63 5.27 20.89 53.99
C SER A 63 6.22 22.04 53.68
N GLN A 64 7.49 21.93 54.10
CA GLN A 64 8.50 22.92 53.78
C GLN A 64 8.81 22.98 52.27
N ILE A 65 9.00 21.84 51.61
CA ILE A 65 9.21 21.78 50.15
C ILE A 65 8.02 22.36 49.38
N MET A 66 6.79 22.09 49.83
CA MET A 66 5.58 22.62 49.20
C MET A 66 5.40 24.13 49.44
N THR A 67 5.94 24.66 50.53
CA THR A 67 5.98 26.10 50.83
C THR A 67 7.05 26.80 50.01
N ASP A 68 8.21 26.18 49.84
CA ASP A 68 9.36 26.67 49.08
C ASP A 68 9.20 26.47 47.55
N PHE A 69 8.04 26.01 47.08
CA PHE A 69 7.77 25.80 45.65
C PHE A 69 7.79 27.14 44.88
N PRO A 70 8.52 27.25 43.75
CA PRO A 70 8.68 28.51 43.01
C PRO A 70 7.35 29.15 42.60
N THR A 71 7.20 30.45 42.86
CA THR A 71 6.02 31.22 42.44
C THR A 71 6.24 31.97 41.13
N LYS A 72 7.50 32.12 40.70
CA LYS A 72 7.88 32.74 39.42
C LYS A 72 8.44 31.70 38.45
N SER A 73 8.05 31.80 37.18
CA SER A 73 8.46 30.88 36.10
C SER A 73 9.97 30.85 35.85
N GLN A 74 10.67 31.95 36.16
CA GLN A 74 12.12 32.10 36.02
C GLN A 74 12.91 31.30 37.07
N GLU A 75 12.31 31.05 38.24
CA GLU A 75 12.96 30.35 39.36
C GLU A 75 12.76 28.83 39.29
N TYR A 76 11.75 28.36 38.55
CA TYR A 76 11.40 26.94 38.44
C TYR A 76 12.50 26.04 37.83
N PRO A 77 13.18 26.41 36.73
CA PRO A 77 14.19 25.54 36.10
C PRO A 77 15.35 25.15 37.03
N ALA A 78 15.76 26.07 37.91
CA ALA A 78 16.85 25.87 38.88
C ALA A 78 16.36 25.28 40.22
N SER A 79 15.05 25.10 40.39
CA SER A 79 14.46 24.68 41.66
C SER A 79 14.63 23.19 41.96
N ILE A 80 14.62 22.85 43.26
CA ILE A 80 14.57 21.45 43.72
C ILE A 80 13.28 20.78 43.27
N ALA A 81 12.16 21.51 43.21
CA ALA A 81 10.86 20.99 42.83
C ALA A 81 10.86 20.36 41.42
N ARG A 82 11.61 20.94 40.48
CA ARG A 82 11.83 20.34 39.14
C ARG A 82 12.55 18.99 39.24
N LYS A 83 13.68 18.95 39.95
CA LYS A 83 14.47 17.72 40.16
C LYS A 83 13.63 16.62 40.84
N MET A 84 12.74 17.01 41.77
CA MET A 84 11.82 16.08 42.43
C MET A 84 10.74 15.53 41.50
N LEU A 85 10.11 16.37 40.68
CA LEU A 85 9.10 15.92 39.72
C LEU A 85 9.68 14.89 38.73
N ASP A 86 10.90 15.14 38.24
CA ASP A 86 11.60 14.21 37.34
C ASP A 86 11.91 12.89 38.04
N ASN A 87 12.48 12.94 39.25
CA ASN A 87 12.90 11.75 39.99
C ASN A 87 11.69 10.92 40.46
N LEU A 88 10.66 11.56 41.03
CA LEU A 88 9.47 10.88 41.54
C LEU A 88 8.62 10.29 40.41
N SER A 89 8.46 11.00 39.29
CA SER A 89 7.72 10.45 38.15
C SER A 89 8.39 9.20 37.57
N MET A 90 9.73 9.18 37.47
CA MET A 90 10.48 7.99 37.06
C MET A 90 10.32 6.84 38.06
N ASN A 91 10.39 7.14 39.37
CA ASN A 91 10.28 6.11 40.40
C ASN A 91 8.93 5.39 40.35
N PHE A 92 7.82 6.14 40.22
CA PHE A 92 6.48 5.54 40.19
C PHE A 92 6.12 4.90 38.85
N LEU A 93 6.72 5.33 37.74
CA LEU A 93 6.61 4.61 36.45
C LEU A 93 7.34 3.27 36.45
N ALA A 94 8.39 3.14 37.25
CA ALA A 94 9.13 1.89 37.39
C ALA A 94 8.43 0.87 38.30
N CYS A 95 7.42 1.26 39.08
CA CYS A 95 6.67 0.33 39.94
C CYS A 95 5.88 -0.70 39.11
N PRO A 96 5.75 -1.96 39.59
CA PRO A 96 4.92 -2.97 38.94
C PRO A 96 3.48 -2.50 38.72
N ALA A 97 2.91 -2.80 37.55
CA ALA A 97 1.56 -2.35 37.18
C ALA A 97 0.45 -2.92 38.08
N GLU A 98 0.73 -4.02 38.79
CA GLU A 98 -0.19 -4.66 39.73
C GLU A 98 -0.28 -3.91 41.07
N SER A 99 0.75 -3.14 41.43
CA SER A 99 0.82 -2.37 42.69
C SER A 99 0.09 -1.03 42.64
N LEU A 100 -0.29 -0.56 41.44
CA LEU A 100 -0.92 0.74 41.23
C LEU A 100 -2.27 0.55 40.52
N ALA A 101 -3.33 1.15 41.07
CA ALA A 101 -4.62 1.18 40.39
C ALA A 101 -4.50 1.88 39.02
N MET A 102 -5.28 1.43 38.02
CA MET A 102 -5.17 1.89 36.63
C MET A 102 -5.35 3.40 36.45
N ASP A 103 -6.21 4.02 37.26
CA ASP A 103 -6.41 5.47 37.33
C ASP A 103 -5.16 6.20 37.82
N VAL A 104 -4.52 5.69 38.88
CA VAL A 104 -3.26 6.24 39.43
C VAL A 104 -2.11 6.12 38.42
N SER A 105 -1.99 4.99 37.72
CA SER A 105 -0.97 4.79 36.68
C SER A 105 -1.13 5.76 35.50
N ARG A 106 -2.38 6.00 35.09
CA ARG A 106 -2.72 7.00 34.07
C ARG A 106 -2.36 8.41 34.54
N ASP A 107 -2.65 8.75 35.80
CA ASP A 107 -2.35 10.08 36.37
C ASP A 107 -0.84 10.31 36.50
N ILE A 108 -0.05 9.29 36.86
CA ILE A 108 1.43 9.33 36.85
C ILE A 108 1.95 9.66 35.45
N THR A 109 1.46 8.94 34.43
CA THR A 109 1.87 9.15 33.03
C THR A 109 1.50 10.56 32.55
N HIS A 110 0.27 11.00 32.84
CA HIS A 110 -0.21 12.33 32.50
C HIS A 110 0.61 13.45 33.18
N HIS A 111 0.87 13.32 34.48
CA HIS A 111 1.66 14.30 35.22
C HIS A 111 3.10 14.39 34.73
N ARG A 112 3.70 13.27 34.31
CA ARG A 112 5.04 13.26 33.69
C ARG A 112 5.07 13.96 32.35
N CYS A 113 4.18 13.60 31.42
CA CYS A 113 4.13 14.24 30.11
C CYS A 113 3.92 15.75 30.25
N PHE A 114 3.06 16.15 31.21
CA PHE A 114 2.85 17.56 31.52
C PHE A 114 4.11 18.24 32.09
N SER A 115 4.84 17.61 33.02
CA SER A 115 6.06 18.20 33.60
C SER A 115 7.20 18.36 32.59
N GLU A 116 7.37 17.39 31.68
CA GLU A 116 8.39 17.46 30.62
C GLU A 116 8.04 18.53 29.58
N GLY A 117 6.77 18.62 29.17
CA GLY A 117 6.31 19.62 28.21
C GLY A 117 6.23 21.04 28.77
N ALA A 118 6.03 21.20 30.09
CA ALA A 118 5.90 22.51 30.74
C ALA A 118 7.19 23.32 30.73
N LEU A 119 8.36 22.68 30.84
CA LEU A 119 9.63 23.39 30.97
C LEU A 119 10.00 24.23 29.71
N PRO A 120 9.97 23.68 28.47
CA PRO A 120 10.19 24.46 27.26
C PRO A 120 9.17 25.60 27.07
N VAL A 121 7.92 25.38 27.49
CA VAL A 121 6.85 26.39 27.40
C VAL A 121 7.08 27.54 28.39
N LEU A 122 7.48 27.26 29.63
CA LEU A 122 7.83 28.30 30.60
C LEU A 122 9.05 29.13 30.14
N PHE A 123 10.04 28.50 29.51
CA PHE A 123 11.16 29.22 28.88
C PHE A 123 10.70 30.13 27.74
N ALA A 124 9.85 29.61 26.83
CA ALA A 124 9.31 30.40 25.73
C ALA A 124 8.46 31.59 26.20
N LEU A 125 7.63 31.39 27.24
CA LEU A 125 6.81 32.43 27.86
C LEU A 125 7.64 33.56 28.47
N ASN A 126 8.78 33.24 29.09
CA ASN A 126 9.68 34.21 29.69
C ASN A 126 10.44 35.07 28.66
N SER A 127 10.46 34.66 27.38
CA SER A 127 11.17 35.34 26.29
C SER A 127 10.23 36.09 25.32
N MET A 128 8.92 36.14 25.61
CA MET A 128 7.94 36.81 24.75
C MET A 128 7.88 38.33 24.98
N GLU A 129 8.01 39.12 23.92
CA GLU A 129 7.71 40.56 23.90
C GLU A 129 6.37 40.82 23.21
N PHE A 130 5.41 41.42 23.91
CA PHE A 130 4.06 41.68 23.40
C PHE A 130 3.89 43.16 23.00
N SER A 131 3.59 43.44 21.74
CA SER A 131 3.03 44.72 21.30
C SER A 131 1.52 44.57 21.13
N GLY A 132 0.75 45.43 21.82
CA GLY A 132 -0.66 45.14 22.10
C GLY A 132 -1.61 45.31 20.91
N ALA A 133 -2.45 44.30 20.66
CA ALA A 133 -3.84 44.46 20.22
C ALA A 133 -4.70 43.18 20.38
N ARG A 134 -5.91 43.42 20.90
CA ARG A 134 -7.26 42.79 20.84
C ARG A 134 -7.51 41.35 20.33
N SER A 135 -8.53 40.74 20.95
CA SER A 135 -8.97 39.33 20.95
C SER A 135 -9.97 38.93 19.85
N PHE A 136 -10.17 37.61 19.75
CA PHE A 136 -10.42 36.79 18.56
C PHE A 136 -11.89 36.32 18.37
N GLU A 137 -12.90 37.02 18.88
CA GLU A 137 -14.29 36.54 18.82
C GLU A 137 -15.16 37.14 17.69
N ASP A 138 -14.66 38.09 16.89
CA ASP A 138 -15.49 38.79 15.89
C ASP A 138 -15.32 38.31 14.43
N GLU A 139 -14.46 37.33 14.12
CA GLU A 139 -14.18 36.97 12.71
C GLU A 139 -15.15 35.96 12.06
N ILE A 140 -16.19 35.52 12.76
CA ILE A 140 -17.22 34.63 12.17
C ILE A 140 -18.53 35.36 11.88
N PHE A 141 -18.74 36.56 12.42
CA PHE A 141 -19.95 37.36 12.17
C PHE A 141 -19.61 38.85 12.18
N ASP A 142 -19.44 39.48 11.02
CA ASP A 142 -20.21 40.67 10.59
C ASP A 142 -19.56 41.32 9.35
N LYS A 143 -20.28 41.31 8.23
CA LYS A 143 -20.18 42.35 7.20
C LYS A 143 -21.59 42.65 6.72
N SER A 144 -22.31 43.46 7.49
CA SER A 144 -23.44 44.24 7.01
C SER A 144 -23.40 45.68 7.54
N ASN A 145 -23.39 46.63 6.59
CA ASN A 145 -23.76 48.05 6.67
C ASN A 145 -22.93 49.09 7.49
N ASP A 146 -22.14 49.85 6.73
CA ASP A 146 -22.28 51.29 6.41
C ASP A 146 -21.99 52.44 7.42
N ARG A 147 -21.27 53.45 6.86
CA ARG A 147 -21.15 54.90 7.15
C ARG A 147 -20.22 55.51 8.22
N PHE A 148 -19.19 56.20 7.68
CA PHE A 148 -18.74 57.58 7.94
C PHE A 148 -18.62 58.12 9.38
N VAL A 149 -17.38 58.40 9.86
CA VAL A 149 -16.93 59.72 10.40
C VAL A 149 -15.39 59.86 10.25
N LYS A 150 -14.97 61.09 9.90
CA LYS A 150 -13.62 61.58 9.58
C LYS A 150 -12.70 61.79 10.80
N LYS A 151 -11.38 61.57 10.66
CA LYS A 151 -10.27 62.57 10.77
C LYS A 151 -8.94 62.02 11.36
N LYS A 152 -7.87 62.34 10.60
CA LYS A 152 -6.53 62.84 11.00
C LYS A 152 -5.51 61.91 11.70
N VAL A 153 -4.54 61.48 10.89
CA VAL A 153 -3.08 61.72 11.00
C VAL A 153 -2.45 61.71 12.40
N ARG A 154 -1.57 60.73 12.64
CA ARG A 154 -0.24 61.00 13.20
C ARG A 154 0.77 59.89 12.87
N ASN A 155 1.85 60.30 12.21
CA ASN A 155 3.13 59.58 12.12
C ASN A 155 3.58 59.07 13.50
N ARG A 156 4.06 57.82 13.57
CA ARG A 156 5.29 57.45 14.30
C ARG A 156 5.71 56.00 14.07
N ASN A 157 6.92 55.88 13.53
CA ASN A 157 7.98 54.92 13.82
C ASN A 157 7.70 53.41 13.75
N ARG A 158 8.40 52.75 12.81
CA ARG A 158 8.81 51.35 12.91
C ARG A 158 9.48 51.07 14.27
N PRO A 159 9.27 49.87 14.85
CA PRO A 159 10.36 49.12 15.43
C PRO A 159 10.57 47.76 14.73
N LYS A 160 11.72 47.20 15.03
CA LYS A 160 12.44 46.11 14.36
C LYS A 160 12.00 44.73 14.87
N ALA A 161 12.28 43.72 14.03
CA ALA A 161 12.54 42.29 14.30
C ALA A 161 11.80 41.61 15.48
N HIS A 162 10.86 40.71 15.17
CA HIS A 162 10.38 39.71 16.14
C HIS A 162 11.15 38.39 15.95
N THR A 163 11.70 37.89 17.05
CA THR A 163 12.25 36.53 17.22
C THR A 163 11.19 35.46 16.92
N SER A 164 11.54 34.46 16.12
CA SER A 164 10.65 33.33 15.79
C SER A 164 10.44 32.41 16.99
N ILE A 165 9.22 32.31 17.50
CA ILE A 165 8.86 31.39 18.61
C ILE A 165 8.33 30.08 18.03
N ASP A 166 8.87 28.95 18.50
CA ASP A 166 8.40 27.60 18.12
C ASP A 166 7.01 27.31 18.73
N ARG A 167 5.98 27.36 17.89
CA ARG A 167 4.58 27.11 18.28
C ARG A 167 4.32 25.65 18.63
N SER A 168 5.19 24.71 18.23
CA SER A 168 5.01 23.28 18.49
C SER A 168 5.11 22.92 19.97
N LEU A 169 5.76 23.75 20.79
CA LEU A 169 5.92 23.53 22.24
C LEU A 169 4.60 23.72 23.00
N PHE A 170 3.82 24.75 22.65
CA PHE A 170 2.53 25.05 23.27
C PHE A 170 1.45 24.03 22.90
N VAL A 171 1.45 23.59 21.63
CA VAL A 171 0.55 22.55 21.11
C VAL A 171 0.78 21.21 21.84
N ARG A 172 2.04 20.82 22.04
CA ARG A 172 2.38 19.59 22.80
C ARG A 172 1.90 19.60 24.24
N LEU A 173 1.86 20.77 24.88
CA LEU A 173 1.36 20.93 26.25
C LEU A 173 -0.16 21.14 26.32
N GLY A 174 -0.86 21.21 25.18
CA GLY A 174 -2.31 21.42 25.10
C GLY A 174 -2.75 22.81 25.54
N VAL A 175 -1.88 23.83 25.40
CA VAL A 175 -2.17 25.22 25.78
C VAL A 175 -2.04 26.15 24.58
N VAL A 176 -2.88 27.18 24.51
CA VAL A 176 -2.86 28.17 23.43
C VAL A 176 -1.70 29.13 23.64
N VAL A 177 -1.00 29.50 22.56
CA VAL A 177 0.05 30.53 22.61
C VAL A 177 -0.58 31.85 23.06
N PRO A 178 -0.17 32.44 24.20
CA PRO A 178 -0.77 33.68 24.68
C PRO A 178 -0.45 34.82 23.72
N LEU A 179 -1.43 35.68 23.48
CA LEU A 179 -1.32 36.82 22.57
C LEU A 179 -1.05 38.15 23.31
N THR A 180 -1.13 38.15 24.64
CA THR A 180 -0.91 39.32 25.50
C THR A 180 0.01 38.98 26.66
N SER A 181 0.69 40.01 27.20
CA SER A 181 1.55 39.88 28.38
C SER A 181 0.79 39.36 29.60
N GLU A 182 -0.45 39.81 29.79
CA GLU A 182 -1.32 39.32 30.87
C GLU A 182 -1.71 37.85 30.69
N ALA A 183 -2.05 37.42 29.48
CA ALA A 183 -2.36 36.03 29.19
C ALA A 183 -1.12 35.11 29.38
N ALA A 184 0.07 35.60 29.04
CA ALA A 184 1.33 34.89 29.24
C ALA A 184 1.72 34.76 30.72
N ALA A 185 1.52 35.82 31.51
CA ALA A 185 1.70 35.78 32.96
C ALA A 185 0.70 34.81 33.61
N LEU A 186 -0.58 34.89 33.24
CA LEU A 186 -1.63 34.00 33.76
C LEU A 186 -1.34 32.53 33.41
N LEU A 187 -0.95 32.25 32.16
CA LEU A 187 -0.60 30.90 31.72
C LEU A 187 0.63 30.37 32.47
N SER A 188 1.65 31.20 32.70
CA SER A 188 2.81 30.81 33.50
C SER A 188 2.42 30.42 34.93
N THR A 189 1.55 31.19 35.57
CA THR A 189 1.04 30.87 36.91
C THR A 189 0.20 29.59 36.92
N GLN A 190 -0.64 29.36 35.90
CA GLN A 190 -1.43 28.14 35.76
C GLN A 190 -0.56 26.89 35.58
N ILE A 191 0.51 26.99 34.78
CA ILE A 191 1.47 25.89 34.58
C ILE A 191 2.18 25.59 35.91
N LEU A 192 2.68 26.59 36.64
CA LEU A 192 3.32 26.39 37.94
C LEU A 192 2.37 25.78 38.98
N ALA A 193 1.10 26.20 39.00
CA ALA A 193 0.08 25.61 39.88
C ALA A 193 -0.17 24.13 39.55
N LYS A 194 -0.25 23.77 38.27
CA LYS A 194 -0.38 22.36 37.84
C LYS A 194 0.85 21.52 38.19
N LEU A 195 2.06 22.08 38.06
CA LEU A 195 3.30 21.41 38.47
C LEU A 195 3.37 21.21 39.98
N LYS A 196 2.91 22.19 40.77
CA LYS A 196 2.78 22.07 42.23
C LYS A 196 1.78 20.99 42.62
N ASN A 197 0.66 20.89 41.91
CA ASN A 197 -0.33 19.83 42.11
C ASN A 197 0.22 18.44 41.76
N ALA A 198 0.96 18.33 40.65
CA ALA A 198 1.65 17.09 40.28
C ALA A 198 2.65 16.64 41.37
N LEU A 199 3.41 17.57 41.95
CA LEU A 199 4.33 17.26 43.03
C LEU A 199 3.59 16.83 44.30
N SER A 200 2.48 17.50 44.62
CA SER A 200 1.59 17.12 45.73
C SER A 200 1.03 15.70 45.54
N PHE A 201 0.63 15.35 44.32
CA PHE A 201 0.18 14.01 43.95
C PHE A 201 1.26 12.96 44.22
N TYR A 202 2.50 13.16 43.77
CA TYR A 202 3.58 12.21 44.06
C TYR A 202 3.89 12.10 45.56
N PHE A 203 3.82 13.18 46.32
CA PHE A 203 3.93 13.11 47.78
C PHE A 203 2.76 12.35 48.42
N SER A 204 1.55 12.41 47.85
CA SER A 204 0.43 11.60 48.32
C SER A 204 0.65 10.10 48.11
N LEU A 205 1.35 9.72 47.02
CA LEU A 205 1.73 8.33 46.77
C LEU A 205 2.82 7.86 47.73
N LEU A 206 3.82 8.70 48.02
CA LEU A 206 4.86 8.38 49.01
C LEU A 206 4.33 8.21 50.44
N ARG A 207 3.14 8.74 50.75
CA ARG A 207 2.48 8.54 52.05
C ARG A 207 1.83 7.17 52.20
N ARG A 208 1.66 6.42 51.10
CA ARG A 208 1.09 5.06 51.12
C ARG A 208 2.16 4.07 51.54
N THR A 209 2.04 3.53 52.74
CA THR A 209 3.00 2.58 53.32
C THR A 209 3.09 1.27 52.53
N GLU A 210 2.02 0.90 51.81
CA GLU A 210 1.96 -0.26 50.92
C GLU A 210 3.00 -0.19 49.78
N LEU A 211 3.26 1.00 49.25
CA LEU A 211 4.18 1.20 48.13
C LEU A 211 5.66 1.22 48.57
N ALA A 212 5.93 1.32 49.87
CA ALA A 212 7.30 1.35 50.38
C ALA A 212 8.06 0.05 50.07
N GLY A 213 7.36 -1.09 50.04
CA GLY A 213 7.93 -2.39 49.67
C GLY A 213 8.36 -2.44 48.19
N ASP A 214 7.51 -1.95 47.29
CA ASP A 214 7.80 -1.90 45.86
C ASP A 214 8.91 -0.90 45.55
N ILE A 215 8.90 0.28 46.18
CA ILE A 215 9.96 1.28 46.04
C ILE A 215 11.29 0.71 46.56
N LYS A 216 11.27 -0.10 47.62
CA LYS A 216 12.45 -0.82 48.13
C LYS A 216 12.94 -1.88 47.14
N ALA A 217 12.04 -2.63 46.50
CA ALA A 217 12.38 -3.64 45.50
C ALA A 217 13.02 -3.03 44.23
N LEU A 218 12.59 -1.82 43.85
CA LEU A 218 13.23 -1.05 42.77
C LEU A 218 14.63 -0.55 43.17
N LEU A 219 14.83 -0.25 44.44
CA LEU A 219 16.14 0.13 44.97
C LEU A 219 17.09 -1.08 45.08
N PHE A 220 16.55 -2.28 45.35
CA PHE A 220 17.27 -3.55 45.53
C PHE A 220 16.59 -4.73 44.78
N PRO A 221 16.83 -4.91 43.47
CA PRO A 221 16.20 -5.98 42.69
C PRO A 221 16.63 -7.37 43.19
N ILE A 222 15.67 -8.24 43.56
CA ILE A 222 15.94 -9.62 43.99
C ILE A 222 15.90 -10.56 42.78
N VAL A 223 16.91 -11.42 42.63
CA VAL A 223 16.94 -12.52 41.65
C VAL A 223 16.26 -13.76 42.26
N GLY A 224 15.11 -14.16 41.71
CA GLY A 224 14.64 -15.56 41.72
C GLY A 224 13.38 -15.91 42.51
N GLU A 225 12.60 -16.81 41.88
CA GLU A 225 11.52 -17.69 42.39
C GLU A 225 10.11 -17.08 42.59
N TYR A 226 9.16 -17.48 41.75
CA TYR A 226 7.92 -18.21 42.12
C TYR A 226 7.12 -18.59 40.86
N ALA A 227 7.26 -19.85 40.44
CA ALA A 227 6.33 -20.54 39.56
C ALA A 227 5.80 -21.77 40.32
N LYS A 228 4.47 -21.91 40.43
CA LYS A 228 3.78 -23.20 40.62
C LYS A 228 2.24 -23.05 40.53
N TYR A 229 1.62 -24.06 39.87
CA TYR A 229 0.18 -24.37 39.66
C TYR A 229 -0.50 -23.73 38.42
N VAL A 230 -1.08 -24.40 37.40
CA VAL A 230 -1.38 -25.81 36.97
C VAL A 230 -1.54 -25.83 35.42
N ALA A 231 -1.19 -26.94 34.75
CA ALA A 231 -1.20 -27.21 33.29
C ALA A 231 -2.48 -27.97 32.79
N PRO A 232 -2.71 -28.35 31.48
CA PRO A 232 -1.80 -29.17 30.66
C PRO A 232 -1.66 -28.88 29.13
N GLU A 233 -0.44 -29.13 28.64
CA GLU A 233 0.03 -29.75 27.37
C GLU A 233 -0.23 -29.14 25.98
N VAL A 234 0.78 -28.40 25.45
CA VAL A 234 1.57 -28.79 24.25
C VAL A 234 3.01 -28.31 24.46
N SER A 235 3.98 -29.20 24.28
CA SER A 235 5.40 -28.97 24.56
C SER A 235 6.07 -28.00 23.58
N SER A 236 6.48 -26.83 24.07
CA SER A 236 7.48 -25.95 23.46
C SER A 236 8.36 -25.36 24.56
N THR A 237 9.59 -25.82 24.67
CA THR A 237 10.63 -25.17 25.46
C THR A 237 11.55 -24.40 24.52
N ASP A 238 11.27 -23.12 24.33
CA ASP A 238 12.25 -22.12 23.88
C ASP A 238 12.24 -20.99 24.91
N VAL A 239 13.40 -20.74 25.51
CA VAL A 239 13.60 -19.65 26.48
C VAL A 239 13.81 -18.36 25.69
N GLU A 240 12.79 -17.52 25.63
CA GLU A 240 12.88 -16.17 25.04
C GLU A 240 13.21 -15.13 26.11
N SER A 241 14.02 -14.14 25.71
CA SER A 241 14.39 -13.02 26.56
C SER A 241 13.16 -12.17 26.93
N PRO A 242 13.05 -11.63 28.16
CA PRO A 242 11.95 -10.76 28.58
C PRO A 242 11.82 -9.48 27.72
N THR A 243 12.94 -9.03 27.15
CA THR A 243 13.05 -7.83 26.29
C THR A 243 12.38 -8.00 24.92
N ASP A 244 12.44 -9.19 24.31
CA ASP A 244 11.81 -9.44 23.00
C ASP A 244 10.29 -9.49 23.09
N ARG A 245 9.74 -10.02 24.19
CA ARG A 245 8.28 -10.04 24.43
C ARG A 245 7.70 -8.64 24.62
N LEU A 246 8.44 -7.75 25.29
CA LEU A 246 8.01 -6.37 25.53
C LEU A 246 7.95 -5.56 24.23
N ASN A 247 8.96 -5.72 23.35
CA ASN A 247 9.04 -5.04 22.05
C ASN A 247 7.93 -5.49 21.08
N VAL A 248 7.64 -6.80 21.03
CA VAL A 248 6.59 -7.36 20.16
C VAL A 248 5.20 -6.89 20.59
N TYR A 249 4.91 -6.88 21.89
CA TYR A 249 3.64 -6.38 22.41
C TYR A 249 3.46 -4.86 22.18
N GLN A 250 4.53 -4.08 22.36
CA GLN A 250 4.52 -2.64 22.05
C GLN A 250 4.27 -2.37 20.57
N LEU A 251 4.91 -3.12 19.67
CA LEU A 251 4.71 -2.96 18.22
C LEU A 251 3.25 -3.19 17.82
N VAL A 252 2.61 -4.26 18.31
CA VAL A 252 1.18 -4.54 18.03
C VAL A 252 0.29 -3.43 18.55
N GLN A 253 0.55 -2.94 19.76
CA GLN A 253 -0.24 -1.85 20.35
C GLN A 253 -0.06 -0.52 19.59
N HIS A 254 1.16 -0.23 19.11
CA HIS A 254 1.43 0.94 18.27
C HIS A 254 0.77 0.80 16.90
N MET A 255 0.73 -0.40 16.29
CA MET A 255 -0.01 -0.65 15.05
C MET A 255 -1.52 -0.44 15.20
N LYS A 256 -2.11 -0.93 16.30
CA LYS A 256 -3.52 -0.70 16.60
C LYS A 256 -3.81 0.80 16.73
N THR A 257 -2.97 1.52 17.48
CA THR A 257 -3.09 2.97 17.61
C THR A 257 -2.92 3.71 16.28
N ALA A 258 -2.09 3.18 15.37
CA ALA A 258 -1.78 3.77 14.07
C ALA A 258 -2.92 3.67 13.05
N LEU A 259 -3.70 2.58 13.08
CA LEU A 259 -4.68 2.26 12.05
C LEU A 259 -6.15 2.44 12.52
N TYR A 260 -6.40 2.57 13.83
CA TYR A 260 -7.74 2.75 14.39
C TYR A 260 -7.98 4.18 14.91
N PHE A 261 -8.68 4.97 14.10
CA PHE A 261 -8.96 6.38 14.40
C PHE A 261 -10.16 6.56 15.33
N ASP A 262 -10.13 7.64 16.11
CA ASP A 262 -11.31 8.19 16.76
C ASP A 262 -12.10 9.09 15.80
N ASN A 263 -13.30 9.49 16.23
CA ASN A 263 -14.07 10.50 15.54
C ASN A 263 -13.31 11.84 15.51
N ALA A 264 -13.62 12.67 14.50
CA ALA A 264 -13.15 14.05 14.42
C ALA A 264 -13.53 14.87 15.66
N ASP A 265 -12.72 15.87 15.98
CA ASP A 265 -12.92 16.71 17.16
C ASP A 265 -14.29 17.41 17.12
N GLY A 266 -15.00 17.36 18.25
CA GLY A 266 -16.35 17.91 18.40
C GLY A 266 -17.49 16.98 17.95
N PHE A 267 -17.22 15.74 17.54
CA PHE A 267 -18.22 14.68 17.36
C PHE A 267 -18.38 13.85 18.64
N GLY A 268 -19.54 13.21 18.82
CA GLY A 268 -19.86 12.46 20.04
C GLY A 268 -19.32 11.02 20.09
N GLU A 269 -19.74 10.26 21.10
CA GLU A 269 -19.21 8.90 21.39
C GLU A 269 -19.58 7.83 20.35
N TRP A 270 -20.62 8.03 19.54
CA TRP A 270 -20.95 7.10 18.47
C TRP A 270 -19.94 7.25 17.33
N ARG A 271 -19.08 6.23 17.16
CA ARG A 271 -18.13 6.20 16.05
C ARG A 271 -18.88 6.19 14.72
N ILE A 272 -18.56 7.13 13.84
CA ILE A 272 -19.17 7.24 12.52
C ILE A 272 -18.27 6.56 11.49
N LEU A 273 -18.84 5.60 10.76
CA LEU A 273 -18.21 4.92 9.64
C LEU A 273 -18.90 5.36 8.34
N ILE A 274 -18.14 5.90 7.40
CA ILE A 274 -18.64 6.41 6.12
C ILE A 274 -18.22 5.47 5.00
N SER A 275 -19.19 5.05 4.17
CA SER A 275 -18.94 4.27 2.96
C SER A 275 -18.22 5.08 1.88
N THR A 276 -17.65 4.40 0.89
CA THR A 276 -16.99 5.07 -0.24
C THR A 276 -17.99 5.88 -1.06
N GLN A 277 -19.21 5.36 -1.26
CA GLN A 277 -20.29 6.10 -1.93
C GLN A 277 -20.73 7.34 -1.13
N ALA A 278 -20.90 7.22 0.19
CA ALA A 278 -21.27 8.35 1.04
C ALA A 278 -20.21 9.46 0.99
N TYR A 279 -18.93 9.10 0.94
CA TYR A 279 -17.84 10.07 0.77
C TYR A 279 -17.95 10.83 -0.57
N LYS A 280 -18.23 10.14 -1.68
CA LYS A 280 -18.46 10.78 -2.98
C LYS A 280 -19.62 11.77 -2.92
N HIS A 281 -20.77 11.36 -2.39
CA HIS A 281 -21.93 12.25 -2.25
C HIS A 281 -21.59 13.47 -1.39
N LEU A 282 -20.90 13.30 -0.26
CA LEU A 282 -20.49 14.41 0.60
C LEU A 282 -19.64 15.44 -0.15
N ARG A 283 -18.72 15.00 -1.01
CA ARG A 283 -17.89 15.89 -1.84
C ARG A 283 -18.68 16.58 -2.94
N GLU A 284 -19.59 15.85 -3.60
CA GLU A 284 -20.49 16.41 -4.61
C GLU A 284 -21.36 17.52 -4.03
N PHE A 285 -22.04 17.26 -2.90
CA PHE A 285 -22.83 18.28 -2.20
C PHE A 285 -21.97 19.44 -1.72
N ARG A 286 -20.74 19.18 -1.29
CA ARG A 286 -19.82 20.25 -0.91
C ARG A 286 -19.49 21.20 -2.07
N ARG A 287 -19.33 20.67 -3.28
CA ARG A 287 -19.05 21.44 -4.49
C ARG A 287 -20.31 22.14 -5.02
N ALA A 288 -21.44 21.45 -5.00
CA ALA A 288 -22.69 21.91 -5.60
C ALA A 288 -23.47 22.88 -4.69
N ASP A 289 -23.66 22.56 -3.40
CA ASP A 289 -24.48 23.34 -2.47
C ASP A 289 -23.93 23.31 -1.04
N LYS A 290 -23.26 24.41 -0.66
CA LYS A 290 -22.67 24.58 0.68
C LYS A 290 -23.72 24.57 1.80
N ASN A 291 -24.96 24.96 1.55
CA ASN A 291 -26.02 25.00 2.57
C ASN A 291 -26.56 23.60 2.84
N ILE A 292 -26.82 22.81 1.78
CA ILE A 292 -27.20 21.40 1.93
C ILE A 292 -26.08 20.62 2.61
N PHE A 293 -24.83 20.84 2.23
CA PHE A 293 -23.67 20.24 2.88
C PHE A 293 -23.61 20.54 4.39
N LYS A 294 -23.86 21.79 4.81
CA LYS A 294 -23.93 22.17 6.23
C LYS A 294 -25.03 21.42 6.98
N ILE A 295 -26.19 21.20 6.36
CA ILE A 295 -27.31 20.46 6.94
C ILE A 295 -26.94 18.99 7.13
N ILE A 296 -26.37 18.36 6.10
CA ILE A 296 -25.89 16.98 6.17
C ILE A 296 -24.86 16.83 7.30
N PHE A 297 -23.88 17.74 7.34
CA PHE A 297 -22.84 17.73 8.37
C PHE A 297 -23.41 17.87 9.79
N LYS A 298 -24.37 18.79 9.98
CA LYS A 298 -25.08 18.96 11.26
C LYS A 298 -25.80 17.69 11.69
N LYS A 299 -26.43 16.97 10.75
CA LYS A 299 -27.15 15.72 11.02
C LYS A 299 -26.20 14.58 11.40
N ILE A 300 -25.07 14.42 10.71
CA ILE A 300 -24.02 13.44 11.11
C ILE A 300 -23.52 13.76 12.52
N LYS A 301 -23.31 15.03 12.85
CA LYS A 301 -22.91 15.47 14.20
C LYS A 301 -23.97 15.18 15.27
N GLN A 302 -25.26 15.30 14.95
CA GLN A 302 -26.34 14.92 15.88
C GLN A 302 -26.34 13.41 16.15
N LEU A 303 -26.22 12.61 15.09
CA LEU A 303 -26.14 11.15 15.20
C LEU A 303 -24.92 10.70 16.02
N SER A 304 -23.75 11.34 15.83
CA SER A 304 -22.54 11.00 16.60
C SER A 304 -22.70 11.28 18.11
N ASN A 305 -23.50 12.28 18.47
CA ASN A 305 -23.84 12.60 19.87
C ASN A 305 -24.97 11.73 20.44
N GLY A 306 -25.49 10.76 19.69
CA GLY A 306 -26.58 9.89 20.16
C GLY A 306 -27.94 10.59 20.25
N HIS A 307 -28.12 11.70 19.53
CA HIS A 307 -29.38 12.43 19.47
C HIS A 307 -30.27 11.83 18.37
N PHE A 308 -31.00 10.77 18.73
CA PHE A 308 -31.96 10.12 17.84
C PHE A 308 -33.36 10.72 18.04
N SER A 309 -33.97 11.23 16.96
CA SER A 309 -35.31 11.81 16.91
C SER A 309 -36.13 11.16 15.79
N ASP A 310 -37.45 11.35 15.81
CA ASP A 310 -38.34 10.78 14.77
C ASP A 310 -37.95 11.24 13.35
N ASP A 311 -37.36 12.43 13.23
CA ASP A 311 -36.88 13.00 11.97
C ASP A 311 -35.53 12.41 11.47
N ASN A 312 -34.70 11.85 12.34
CA ASN A 312 -33.36 11.37 11.97
C ASN A 312 -33.11 9.89 12.24
N HIS A 313 -34.08 9.18 12.81
CA HIS A 313 -34.00 7.78 13.20
C HIS A 313 -35.27 7.02 12.81
N LYS A 314 -35.75 7.24 11.59
CA LYS A 314 -36.88 6.50 11.04
C LYS A 314 -36.38 5.20 10.42
N ARG A 315 -37.07 4.08 10.65
CA ARG A 315 -36.73 2.80 10.03
C ARG A 315 -37.20 2.80 8.58
N LEU A 316 -36.29 2.50 7.67
CA LEU A 316 -36.51 2.46 6.23
C LEU A 316 -37.06 1.11 5.77
N ASN A 317 -36.48 0.01 6.26
CA ASN A 317 -36.84 -1.35 5.84
C ASN A 317 -38.00 -1.93 6.68
N GLY A 318 -38.72 -2.89 6.10
CA GLY A 318 -39.90 -3.50 6.72
C GLY A 318 -39.61 -4.10 8.11
N PRO A 319 -40.61 -4.20 9.01
CA PRO A 319 -40.42 -4.69 10.38
C PRO A 319 -39.79 -6.10 10.42
N ASP A 320 -40.13 -6.94 9.43
CA ASP A 320 -39.65 -8.32 9.29
C ASP A 320 -38.35 -8.47 8.49
N ALA A 321 -37.82 -7.38 7.91
CA ALA A 321 -36.61 -7.38 7.06
C ALA A 321 -35.29 -7.49 7.84
N GLY A 322 -35.25 -8.26 8.94
CA GLY A 322 -34.03 -8.57 9.68
C GLY A 322 -33.47 -7.41 10.51
N ILE A 323 -32.29 -6.91 10.11
CA ILE A 323 -31.56 -5.79 10.74
C ILE A 323 -32.19 -4.44 10.35
N PRO A 324 -32.51 -3.54 11.30
CA PRO A 324 -33.05 -2.23 10.97
C PRO A 324 -32.06 -1.35 10.18
N ILE A 325 -32.50 -0.88 9.02
CA ILE A 325 -31.87 0.20 8.26
C ILE A 325 -32.65 1.48 8.53
N TYR A 326 -31.95 2.60 8.73
CA TYR A 326 -32.55 3.88 9.10
C TYR A 326 -32.34 4.96 8.04
N ASP A 327 -33.31 5.84 7.90
CA ASP A 327 -33.21 7.07 7.13
C ASP A 327 -33.27 8.30 8.06
N ALA A 328 -32.43 9.29 7.75
CA ALA A 328 -32.44 10.60 8.37
C ALA A 328 -32.85 11.68 7.36
N LYS A 329 -33.94 12.37 7.66
CA LYS A 329 -34.46 13.45 6.82
C LYS A 329 -33.56 14.70 6.91
N MET A 330 -33.16 15.20 5.74
CA MET A 330 -32.37 16.41 5.57
C MET A 330 -33.29 17.58 5.18
N THR A 331 -33.47 17.81 3.88
CA THR A 331 -34.37 18.82 3.29
C THR A 331 -35.18 18.19 2.17
N LYS A 332 -36.46 18.55 2.06
CA LYS A 332 -37.39 17.98 1.06
C LYS A 332 -37.36 16.44 1.07
N ASP A 333 -36.89 15.84 -0.02
CA ASP A 333 -36.86 14.41 -0.31
C ASP A 333 -35.49 13.77 -0.09
N LEU A 334 -34.48 14.53 0.37
CA LEU A 334 -33.15 13.98 0.65
C LEU A 334 -33.13 13.20 1.97
N ARG A 335 -32.54 12.01 1.92
CA ARG A 335 -32.40 11.06 3.02
C ARG A 335 -30.95 10.59 3.16
N LEU A 336 -30.41 10.66 4.38
CA LEU A 336 -29.15 9.99 4.72
C LEU A 336 -29.49 8.59 5.23
N VAL A 337 -28.99 7.56 4.57
CA VAL A 337 -29.28 6.17 4.90
C VAL A 337 -28.12 5.58 5.71
N TYR A 338 -28.43 4.98 6.85
CA TYR A 338 -27.45 4.42 7.77
C TYR A 338 -27.97 3.22 8.54
N GLN A 339 -27.07 2.47 9.17
CA GLN A 339 -27.40 1.41 10.12
C GLN A 339 -26.60 1.55 11.42
N ILE A 340 -27.10 0.93 12.48
CA ILE A 340 -26.33 0.71 13.70
C ILE A 340 -25.74 -0.69 13.64
N ASP A 341 -24.41 -0.75 13.62
CA ASP A 341 -23.63 -1.97 13.49
C ASP A 341 -22.75 -2.19 14.74
N CYS A 342 -22.21 -3.39 14.90
CA CYS A 342 -21.23 -3.72 15.94
C CYS A 342 -19.90 -4.09 15.29
N VAL A 343 -18.82 -3.45 15.74
CA VAL A 343 -17.46 -3.72 15.25
C VAL A 343 -16.50 -3.94 16.42
N PRO A 344 -15.40 -4.70 16.23
CA PRO A 344 -14.35 -4.82 17.25
C PRO A 344 -13.84 -3.44 17.68
N ASP A 345 -13.66 -3.26 18.99
CA ASP A 345 -13.08 -2.04 19.54
C ASP A 345 -11.54 -2.10 19.51
N LYS A 346 -10.88 -0.96 19.81
CA LYS A 346 -9.42 -0.80 19.71
C LYS A 346 -8.62 -1.80 20.55
N ASP A 347 -9.21 -2.29 21.62
CA ASP A 347 -8.59 -3.28 22.52
C ASP A 347 -8.51 -4.68 21.88
N GLY A 348 -9.33 -4.95 20.85
CA GLY A 348 -9.51 -6.28 20.28
C GLY A 348 -10.04 -7.31 21.29
N LYS A 349 -10.68 -6.83 22.37
CA LYS A 349 -11.27 -7.66 23.45
C LYS A 349 -12.78 -7.44 23.61
N SER A 350 -13.28 -6.32 23.09
CA SER A 350 -14.70 -5.98 23.07
C SER A 350 -15.18 -5.61 21.67
N GLU A 351 -16.49 -5.64 21.46
CA GLU A 351 -17.18 -5.05 20.32
C GLU A 351 -17.98 -3.83 20.78
N ARG A 352 -18.03 -2.79 19.96
CA ARG A 352 -18.77 -1.56 20.25
C ARG A 352 -19.75 -1.23 19.13
N GLN A 353 -20.89 -0.65 19.50
CA GLN A 353 -21.84 -0.13 18.53
C GLN A 353 -21.29 1.11 17.81
N VAL A 354 -21.54 1.16 16.51
CA VAL A 354 -21.11 2.22 15.60
C VAL A 354 -22.23 2.56 14.62
N ILE A 355 -22.14 3.74 13.99
CA ILE A 355 -23.08 4.17 12.96
C ILE A 355 -22.41 4.02 11.60
N LYS A 356 -22.93 3.14 10.75
CA LYS A 356 -22.47 2.97 9.36
C LYS A 356 -23.38 3.73 8.41
N ILE A 357 -22.84 4.76 7.75
CA ILE A 357 -23.55 5.58 6.76
C ILE A 357 -23.29 4.99 5.37
N TYR A 358 -24.36 4.62 4.66
CA TYR A 358 -24.30 4.05 3.32
C TYR A 358 -24.25 5.10 2.22
N GLY A 359 -24.95 6.22 2.41
CA GLY A 359 -25.04 7.25 1.39
C GLY A 359 -26.15 8.25 1.65
N ILE A 360 -26.30 9.14 0.69
CA ILE A 360 -27.32 10.19 0.67
C ILE A 360 -28.13 9.99 -0.61
N TYR A 361 -29.43 9.76 -0.46
CA TYR A 361 -30.31 9.36 -1.55
C TYR A 361 -31.55 10.26 -1.59
N MET A 362 -32.18 10.35 -2.75
CA MET A 362 -33.54 10.87 -2.87
C MET A 362 -34.54 9.80 -2.42
N ASP A 363 -35.68 10.21 -1.87
CA ASP A 363 -36.77 9.31 -1.43
C ASP A 363 -37.20 8.33 -2.55
N ALA A 364 -37.23 8.80 -3.80
CA ALA A 364 -37.55 7.98 -4.97
C ALA A 364 -36.50 6.90 -5.33
N GLN A 365 -35.29 6.98 -4.78
CA GLN A 365 -34.21 6.00 -4.98
C GLN A 365 -34.18 4.95 -3.86
N LEU A 366 -35.06 5.04 -2.87
CA LEU A 366 -35.14 4.08 -1.78
C LEU A 366 -36.05 2.91 -2.20
N ASP A 367 -35.42 1.85 -2.67
CA ASP A 367 -36.04 0.67 -3.28
C ASP A 367 -36.05 -0.55 -2.33
N ARG A 368 -36.37 -1.73 -2.85
CA ARG A 368 -36.40 -3.01 -2.11
C ARG A 368 -34.99 -3.50 -1.71
N VAL A 369 -33.90 -2.89 -2.19
CA VAL A 369 -32.54 -3.33 -1.87
C VAL A 369 -32.26 -3.21 -0.37
N TRP A 370 -32.84 -2.23 0.32
CA TRP A 370 -32.66 -2.02 1.76
C TRP A 370 -33.33 -3.11 2.63
N ASP A 371 -34.45 -3.68 2.16
CA ASP A 371 -35.08 -4.85 2.79
C ASP A 371 -34.19 -6.10 2.63
N ALA A 372 -33.61 -6.27 1.44
CA ALA A 372 -32.70 -7.37 1.16
C ALA A 372 -31.40 -7.27 1.96
N LEU A 373 -30.85 -6.05 2.08
CA LEU A 373 -29.67 -5.77 2.88
C LEU A 373 -29.90 -6.12 4.36
N GLY A 374 -31.01 -5.65 4.95
CA GLY A 374 -31.34 -5.96 6.35
C GLY A 374 -31.53 -7.46 6.59
N SER A 375 -32.15 -8.16 5.64
CA SER A 375 -32.38 -9.61 5.69
C SER A 375 -31.07 -10.40 5.55
N HIS A 376 -30.17 -9.94 4.68
CA HIS A 376 -28.85 -10.54 4.49
C HIS A 376 -27.99 -10.37 5.75
N LEU A 377 -27.93 -9.16 6.32
CA LEU A 377 -27.15 -8.89 7.54
C LEU A 377 -27.66 -9.69 8.75
N ALA A 378 -28.96 -10.01 8.80
CA ALA A 378 -29.52 -10.85 9.86
C ALA A 378 -29.00 -12.29 9.84
N ARG A 379 -28.40 -12.76 8.73
CA ARG A 379 -27.80 -14.10 8.62
C ARG A 379 -26.57 -14.27 9.51
N LYS A 380 -25.93 -13.18 9.94
CA LYS A 380 -24.76 -13.17 10.84
C LYS A 380 -25.04 -13.70 12.26
N GLY A 381 -26.29 -13.99 12.59
CA GLY A 381 -26.66 -14.61 13.85
C GLY A 381 -27.63 -13.80 14.70
N ARG A 382 -28.22 -14.47 15.68
CA ARG A 382 -29.21 -13.89 16.60
C ARG A 382 -28.56 -12.91 17.55
N GLU A 383 -27.38 -13.24 18.06
CA GLU A 383 -26.67 -12.35 18.98
C GLU A 383 -26.21 -11.07 18.29
N TYR A 384 -25.71 -11.15 17.05
CA TYR A 384 -25.40 -9.96 16.24
C TYR A 384 -26.62 -9.04 16.09
N ARG A 385 -27.78 -9.61 15.72
CA ARG A 385 -29.04 -8.85 15.61
C ARG A 385 -29.43 -8.19 16.94
N ARG A 386 -29.32 -8.93 18.05
CA ARG A 386 -29.61 -8.40 19.39
C ARG A 386 -28.71 -7.20 19.72
N ARG A 387 -27.41 -7.31 19.43
CA ARG A 387 -26.42 -6.25 19.67
C ARG A 387 -26.67 -5.02 18.80
N CYS A 388 -27.04 -5.15 17.53
CA CYS A 388 -27.37 -4.01 16.67
C CYS A 388 -28.63 -3.25 17.14
N ILE A 389 -29.62 -3.95 17.69
CA ILE A 389 -30.90 -3.36 18.14
C ILE A 389 -30.79 -2.79 19.57
N PHE A 390 -29.83 -3.26 20.37
CA PHE A 390 -29.65 -2.82 21.75
C PHE A 390 -29.51 -1.30 21.89
N ARG A 391 -30.16 -0.70 22.88
CA ARG A 391 -30.02 0.73 23.23
C ARG A 391 -29.85 0.86 24.74
N LYS A 392 -28.77 1.49 25.18
CA LYS A 392 -28.51 1.75 26.60
C LYS A 392 -29.29 2.98 27.05
N ARG A 393 -30.28 2.81 27.95
CA ARG A 393 -31.05 3.95 28.50
C ARG A 393 -30.20 4.75 29.49
N PRO A 394 -30.20 6.09 29.44
CA PRO A 394 -29.45 6.92 30.38
C PRO A 394 -30.01 6.79 31.80
N LEU A 395 -29.12 6.70 32.80
CA LEU A 395 -29.46 6.51 34.22
C LEU A 395 -30.06 7.78 34.88
N LEU A 396 -29.95 8.94 34.23
CA LEU A 396 -30.42 10.24 34.72
C LEU A 396 -31.27 10.93 33.66
N SER A 397 -32.52 11.26 34.02
CA SER A 397 -33.57 11.89 33.18
C SER A 397 -33.16 13.21 32.48
N LYS A 398 -32.08 13.88 32.90
CA LYS A 398 -31.60 15.14 32.32
C LYS A 398 -30.71 15.01 31.07
N TYR A 399 -30.27 13.80 30.71
CA TYR A 399 -29.45 13.58 29.51
C TYR A 399 -30.26 12.79 28.46
N SER A 400 -30.63 13.42 27.35
CA SER A 400 -31.43 12.80 26.27
C SER A 400 -30.60 11.94 25.29
N ALA A 401 -29.28 11.94 25.41
CA ALA A 401 -28.38 11.26 24.49
C ALA A 401 -28.28 9.75 24.80
N ILE A 402 -28.52 8.90 23.80
CA ILE A 402 -28.32 7.45 23.89
C ILE A 402 -26.84 7.17 23.69
N LEU A 403 -26.23 6.31 24.53
CA LEU A 403 -24.81 5.94 24.40
C LEU A 403 -24.65 4.62 23.61
N PRO A 404 -23.53 4.44 22.87
CA PRO A 404 -23.25 3.19 22.18
C PRO A 404 -23.02 2.05 23.19
N GLY A 405 -23.59 0.88 22.91
CA GLY A 405 -23.33 -0.34 23.66
C GLY A 405 -21.91 -0.88 23.42
N SER A 406 -21.35 -1.55 24.42
CA SER A 406 -20.11 -2.31 24.34
C SER A 406 -20.36 -3.71 24.90
N PHE A 407 -19.83 -4.73 24.22
CA PHE A 407 -20.07 -6.14 24.49
C PHE A 407 -18.76 -6.92 24.46
N PRO A 408 -18.62 -8.03 25.20
CA PRO A 408 -17.50 -8.94 25.03
C PRO A 408 -17.46 -9.51 23.61
N LEU A 409 -16.26 -9.74 23.09
CA LEU A 409 -16.07 -10.48 21.84
C LEU A 409 -16.72 -11.86 21.94
N ALA A 410 -17.57 -12.19 20.98
CA ALA A 410 -18.24 -13.48 20.90
C ALA A 410 -17.69 -14.28 19.73
N ASP A 411 -17.76 -15.61 19.84
CA ASP A 411 -17.43 -16.48 18.72
C ASP A 411 -18.44 -16.29 17.58
N PRO A 412 -18.01 -16.37 16.31
CA PRO A 412 -18.90 -16.22 15.17
C PRO A 412 -19.99 -17.31 15.18
N GLU A 413 -21.26 -16.90 15.17
CA GLU A 413 -22.37 -17.85 14.98
C GLU A 413 -22.36 -18.37 13.52
N PRO A 414 -22.67 -19.67 13.29
CA PRO A 414 -22.84 -20.19 11.95
C PRO A 414 -23.96 -19.43 11.23
N GLU A 415 -23.68 -18.98 10.00
CA GLU A 415 -24.65 -18.24 9.22
C GLU A 415 -25.92 -19.06 8.98
N CYS A 416 -27.08 -18.45 9.23
CA CYS A 416 -28.36 -19.10 8.98
C CYS A 416 -28.63 -19.14 7.46
N PRO A 417 -28.99 -20.31 6.87
CA PRO A 417 -29.40 -20.37 5.47
C PRO A 417 -30.67 -19.54 5.29
N GLY A 418 -30.54 -18.42 4.58
CA GLY A 418 -31.67 -17.55 4.29
C GLY A 418 -32.39 -17.94 3.01
N SER A 419 -33.69 -17.66 2.94
CA SER A 419 -34.47 -17.77 1.70
C SER A 419 -33.84 -16.89 0.60
N PRO A 420 -33.70 -17.36 -0.64
CA PRO A 420 -33.32 -16.50 -1.76
C PRO A 420 -34.39 -15.42 -1.93
N LEU A 421 -33.96 -14.15 -1.91
CA LEU A 421 -34.84 -13.03 -2.24
C LEU A 421 -34.82 -12.88 -3.76
N ASN A 422 -35.99 -12.89 -4.38
CA ASN A 422 -36.13 -12.73 -5.82
C ASN A 422 -35.99 -11.23 -6.17
N LEU A 423 -34.77 -10.79 -6.41
CA LEU A 423 -34.41 -9.41 -6.76
C LEU A 423 -34.14 -9.29 -8.26
N SER A 424 -34.32 -8.10 -8.83
CA SER A 424 -33.89 -7.84 -10.21
C SER A 424 -32.36 -7.84 -10.31
N ASP A 425 -31.81 -8.04 -11.51
CA ASP A 425 -30.35 -8.05 -11.72
C ASP A 425 -29.69 -6.73 -11.25
N LYS A 426 -30.35 -5.59 -11.48
CA LYS A 426 -29.88 -4.27 -11.01
C LYS A 426 -29.85 -4.16 -9.49
N ASP A 427 -30.83 -4.74 -8.81
CA ASP A 427 -30.92 -4.74 -7.35
C ASP A 427 -29.87 -5.67 -6.73
N ASN A 428 -29.59 -6.81 -7.39
CA ASN A 428 -28.51 -7.72 -7.00
C ASN A 428 -27.12 -7.07 -7.15
N ASP A 429 -26.89 -6.33 -8.24
CA ASP A 429 -25.66 -5.56 -8.45
C ASP A 429 -25.49 -4.49 -7.37
N HIS A 430 -26.57 -3.76 -7.04
CA HIS A 430 -26.56 -2.77 -5.96
C HIS A 430 -26.27 -3.42 -4.60
N LEU A 431 -26.91 -4.55 -4.30
CA LEU A 431 -26.70 -5.31 -3.06
C LEU A 431 -25.25 -5.84 -2.96
N HIS A 432 -24.69 -6.37 -4.06
CA HIS A 432 -23.30 -6.78 -4.14
C HIS A 432 -22.35 -5.59 -3.90
N SER A 433 -22.64 -4.43 -4.49
CA SER A 433 -21.86 -3.22 -4.22
C SER A 433 -21.85 -2.86 -2.74
N LEU A 434 -23.01 -2.84 -2.08
CA LEU A 434 -23.15 -2.46 -0.67
C LEU A 434 -22.50 -3.44 0.31
N LEU A 435 -22.53 -4.74 0.02
CA LEU A 435 -22.01 -5.78 0.91
C LEU A 435 -20.52 -6.08 0.70
N VAL A 436 -20.03 -5.93 -0.54
CA VAL A 436 -18.72 -6.47 -0.96
C VAL A 436 -17.74 -5.37 -1.35
N LEU A 437 -18.20 -4.39 -2.14
CA LEU A 437 -17.31 -3.37 -2.72
C LEU A 437 -17.15 -2.15 -1.82
N GLU A 438 -18.15 -1.84 -1.00
CA GLU A 438 -18.12 -0.70 -0.10
C GLU A 438 -17.10 -0.87 1.02
N LYS A 439 -16.14 0.07 1.05
CA LYS A 439 -15.17 0.21 2.13
C LYS A 439 -15.62 1.28 3.10
N TYR A 440 -15.52 0.99 4.39
CA TYR A 440 -15.94 1.89 5.45
C TYR A 440 -14.76 2.56 6.12
N VAL A 441 -14.81 3.89 6.19
CA VAL A 441 -13.75 4.75 6.75
C VAL A 441 -14.29 5.44 8.00
N THR A 442 -13.49 5.49 9.06
CA THR A 442 -13.86 6.27 10.26
C THR A 442 -13.87 7.77 9.93
N PHE A 443 -14.90 8.49 10.39
CA PHE A 443 -14.99 9.95 10.27
C PHE A 443 -13.99 10.65 11.20
N SER A 444 -12.70 10.52 10.89
CA SER A 444 -11.57 11.05 11.67
C SER A 444 -11.27 12.51 11.35
N GLN A 445 -10.36 13.13 12.11
CA GLN A 445 -9.93 14.50 11.85
C GLN A 445 -9.28 14.65 10.46
N ALA A 446 -8.46 13.68 10.04
CA ALA A 446 -7.89 13.62 8.70
C ALA A 446 -8.97 13.57 7.61
N PHE A 447 -10.00 12.74 7.81
CA PHE A 447 -11.15 12.66 6.90
C PHE A 447 -11.85 14.01 6.80
N LEU A 448 -12.15 14.65 7.93
CA LEU A 448 -12.77 15.96 7.99
C LEU A 448 -11.96 17.03 7.26
N HIS A 449 -10.64 17.08 7.50
CA HIS A 449 -9.75 18.03 6.83
C HIS A 449 -9.71 17.82 5.32
N SER A 450 -9.65 16.58 4.84
CA SER A 450 -9.73 16.28 3.40
C SER A 450 -11.06 16.76 2.81
N LEU A 451 -12.16 16.52 3.52
CA LEU A 451 -13.50 16.89 3.11
C LEU A 451 -13.67 18.40 3.13
N ILE A 452 -12.96 19.16 3.97
CA ILE A 452 -12.91 20.64 3.98
C ILE A 452 -11.84 21.21 3.02
N ALA A 453 -10.84 20.45 2.60
CA ALA A 453 -9.88 20.89 1.58
C ALA A 453 -10.38 20.61 0.14
N ASP A 454 -11.39 19.75 0.00
CA ASP A 454 -11.90 19.20 -1.27
C ASP A 454 -10.81 18.41 -2.01
N GLN A 455 -9.95 17.78 -1.23
CA GLN A 455 -8.89 16.92 -1.75
C GLN A 455 -9.47 15.52 -1.94
N ASP A 456 -9.21 14.94 -3.12
CA ASP A 456 -9.58 13.55 -3.39
C ASP A 456 -8.49 12.66 -2.81
N VAL A 457 -8.65 12.26 -1.55
CA VAL A 457 -7.63 11.48 -0.86
C VAL A 457 -8.21 10.15 -0.44
N GLN A 458 -7.38 9.13 -0.54
CA GLN A 458 -7.76 7.79 -0.14
C GLN A 458 -7.53 7.64 1.36
N HIS A 459 -8.54 7.13 2.06
CA HIS A 459 -8.50 6.99 3.51
C HIS A 459 -8.31 5.54 3.96
N VAL A 460 -7.73 5.36 5.15
CA VAL A 460 -7.61 4.07 5.81
C VAL A 460 -9.00 3.58 6.19
N PHE A 461 -9.37 2.42 5.64
CA PHE A 461 -10.68 1.79 5.85
C PHE A 461 -10.58 0.61 6.83
N MET A 462 -11.72 0.23 7.38
CA MET A 462 -11.84 -0.88 8.33
C MET A 462 -11.59 -2.23 7.63
N LEU A 463 -10.63 -2.98 8.16
CA LEU A 463 -10.34 -4.35 7.74
C LEU A 463 -11.32 -5.35 8.37
N THR A 464 -11.50 -6.50 7.72
CA THR A 464 -12.24 -7.61 8.34
C THR A 464 -11.45 -8.22 9.50
N PRO A 465 -12.09 -8.92 10.46
CA PRO A 465 -11.37 -9.56 11.57
C PRO A 465 -10.28 -10.55 11.12
N GLN A 466 -10.46 -11.19 9.96
CA GLN A 466 -9.46 -12.11 9.41
C GLN A 466 -8.27 -11.35 8.82
N GLU A 467 -8.50 -10.29 8.05
CA GLU A 467 -7.45 -9.43 7.51
C GLU A 467 -6.68 -8.71 8.63
N GLN A 468 -7.39 -8.27 9.67
CA GLN A 468 -6.80 -7.67 10.87
C GLN A 468 -5.81 -8.61 11.55
N LYS A 469 -6.16 -9.89 11.75
CA LYS A 469 -5.26 -10.90 12.32
C LYS A 469 -3.97 -11.07 11.50
N ILE A 470 -4.04 -10.92 10.17
CA ILE A 470 -2.89 -11.00 9.28
C ILE A 470 -2.01 -9.75 9.44
N VAL A 471 -2.62 -8.56 9.46
CA VAL A 471 -1.92 -7.28 9.61
C VAL A 471 -1.21 -7.18 10.96
N GLU A 472 -1.87 -7.63 12.03
CA GLU A 472 -1.34 -7.61 13.40
C GLU A 472 -0.40 -8.78 13.71
N CYS A 473 -0.19 -9.71 12.78
CA CYS A 473 0.73 -10.84 12.95
C CYS A 473 2.17 -10.34 13.10
N THR A 474 2.84 -10.68 14.19
CA THR A 474 4.21 -10.21 14.48
C THR A 474 5.30 -11.12 13.97
N THR A 475 4.97 -12.38 13.69
CA THR A 475 5.90 -13.35 13.10
C THR A 475 5.79 -13.34 11.59
N SER A 476 6.75 -14.02 10.95
CA SER A 476 6.68 -14.33 9.52
C SER A 476 5.39 -15.08 9.21
N CYS A 477 4.81 -14.85 8.03
CA CYS A 477 3.56 -15.50 7.66
C CYS A 477 3.42 -15.82 6.17
N TYR A 478 2.59 -16.84 5.94
CA TYR A 478 2.13 -17.31 4.66
C TYR A 478 0.66 -16.96 4.51
N VAL A 479 0.30 -16.18 3.49
CA VAL A 479 -1.07 -15.77 3.22
C VAL A 479 -1.51 -16.33 1.88
N LEU A 480 -2.34 -17.36 1.96
CA LEU A 480 -2.91 -18.04 0.82
C LEU A 480 -4.31 -17.51 0.53
N GLY A 481 -4.63 -17.26 -0.72
CA GLY A 481 -5.96 -16.86 -1.13
C GLY A 481 -6.07 -16.77 -2.64
N ARG A 482 -7.27 -16.98 -3.18
CA ARG A 482 -7.52 -16.86 -4.61
C ARG A 482 -7.56 -15.39 -5.06
N ARG A 483 -7.71 -15.13 -6.36
CA ARG A 483 -7.84 -13.75 -6.86
C ARG A 483 -9.04 -13.04 -6.26
N GLY A 484 -8.82 -11.81 -5.78
CA GLY A 484 -9.87 -10.99 -5.19
C GLY A 484 -10.12 -11.22 -3.69
N THR A 485 -9.30 -12.00 -2.99
CA THR A 485 -9.50 -12.30 -1.56
C THR A 485 -8.83 -11.33 -0.57
N GLY A 486 -8.23 -10.22 -1.04
CA GLY A 486 -7.64 -9.19 -0.15
C GLY A 486 -6.17 -9.36 0.24
N LYS A 487 -5.41 -10.27 -0.39
CA LYS A 487 -3.99 -10.54 -0.08
C LYS A 487 -3.12 -9.27 -0.07
N THR A 488 -3.02 -8.58 -1.19
CA THR A 488 -2.23 -7.34 -1.34
C THR A 488 -2.68 -6.25 -0.37
N THR A 489 -3.99 -6.19 -0.05
CA THR A 489 -4.54 -5.26 0.94
C THR A 489 -3.96 -5.51 2.33
N THR A 490 -3.92 -6.77 2.79
CA THR A 490 -3.31 -7.10 4.09
C THR A 490 -1.81 -6.74 4.15
N MET A 491 -1.06 -6.95 3.05
CA MET A 491 0.34 -6.55 2.98
C MET A 491 0.52 -5.04 3.09
N LEU A 492 -0.24 -4.28 2.30
CA LEU A 492 -0.20 -2.82 2.30
C LEU A 492 -0.51 -2.23 3.68
N PHE A 493 -1.55 -2.74 4.35
CA PHE A 493 -1.94 -2.26 5.67
C PHE A 493 -0.91 -2.64 6.74
N LYS A 494 -0.22 -3.78 6.61
CA LYS A 494 0.90 -4.12 7.50
C LYS A 494 2.09 -3.18 7.30
N ILE A 495 2.45 -2.88 6.05
CA ILE A 495 3.51 -1.91 5.73
C ILE A 495 3.18 -0.54 6.33
N LEU A 496 1.94 -0.08 6.12
CA LEU A 496 1.43 1.19 6.67
C LEU A 496 1.42 1.20 8.20
N GLY A 497 0.97 0.11 8.83
CA GLY A 497 0.94 -0.04 10.28
C GLY A 497 2.32 0.05 10.92
N ILE A 498 3.32 -0.64 10.35
CA ILE A 498 4.73 -0.56 10.81
C ILE A 498 5.27 0.87 10.63
N GLN A 499 5.06 1.46 9.45
CA GLN A 499 5.55 2.82 9.16
C GLN A 499 4.98 3.84 10.14
N ARG A 500 3.67 3.79 10.38
CA ARG A 500 2.97 4.70 11.30
C ARG A 500 3.34 4.47 12.76
N ALA A 501 3.49 3.21 13.18
CA ALA A 501 3.96 2.89 14.51
C ALA A 501 5.34 3.52 14.79
N TRP A 502 6.24 3.49 13.80
CA TRP A 502 7.53 4.16 13.90
C TRP A 502 7.39 5.69 13.94
N GLU A 503 6.59 6.30 13.05
CA GLU A 503 6.36 7.76 13.03
C GLU A 503 5.77 8.32 14.33
N MET A 504 5.00 7.52 15.06
CA MET A 504 4.37 7.90 16.34
C MET A 504 5.21 7.57 17.57
N SER A 505 6.26 6.74 17.46
CA SER A 505 7.09 6.34 18.59
C SER A 505 8.08 7.45 18.99
N ALA A 506 8.39 7.58 20.28
CA ALA A 506 9.31 8.60 20.78
C ALA A 506 10.76 8.36 20.30
N ILE A 507 11.51 9.46 20.21
CA ILE A 507 12.86 9.64 19.67
C ILE A 507 13.84 8.59 20.25
N ASP A 508 14.08 7.49 19.52
CA ASP A 508 15.28 6.60 19.62
C ASP A 508 15.18 5.29 18.77
N MET A 509 14.06 5.02 18.07
CA MET A 509 13.94 3.84 17.21
C MET A 509 14.46 4.05 15.77
N LEU A 510 15.32 3.14 15.30
CA LEU A 510 15.78 3.09 13.90
C LEU A 510 14.59 2.90 12.94
N LYS A 511 14.63 3.60 11.80
CA LYS A 511 13.58 3.49 10.78
C LYS A 511 13.53 2.07 10.20
N PRO A 512 12.37 1.40 10.21
CA PRO A 512 12.25 0.05 9.65
C PRO A 512 12.40 0.07 8.13
N ARG A 513 13.33 -0.73 7.60
CA ARG A 513 13.51 -0.96 6.17
C ARG A 513 12.55 -2.03 5.67
N GLN A 514 11.50 -1.58 4.98
CA GLN A 514 10.45 -2.43 4.44
C GLN A 514 10.51 -2.49 2.91
N ILE A 515 10.47 -3.67 2.30
CA ILE A 515 10.42 -3.83 0.84
C ILE A 515 9.21 -4.67 0.43
N PHE A 516 8.40 -4.14 -0.47
CA PHE A 516 7.38 -4.84 -1.25
C PHE A 516 7.93 -5.27 -2.61
N VAL A 517 7.74 -6.55 -2.96
CA VAL A 517 8.23 -7.18 -4.18
C VAL A 517 7.10 -7.93 -4.87
N THR A 518 6.98 -7.72 -6.18
CA THR A 518 6.09 -8.47 -7.08
C THR A 518 6.74 -8.66 -8.46
N LYS A 519 6.22 -9.54 -9.32
CA LYS A 519 6.62 -9.56 -10.75
C LYS A 519 5.97 -8.41 -11.54
N SER A 520 4.79 -7.94 -11.14
CA SER A 520 4.01 -6.96 -11.91
C SER A 520 4.42 -5.52 -11.62
N ARG A 521 4.96 -4.81 -12.61
CA ARG A 521 5.29 -3.38 -12.48
C ARG A 521 4.06 -2.52 -12.21
N VAL A 522 2.95 -2.80 -12.89
CA VAL A 522 1.69 -2.07 -12.70
C VAL A 522 1.19 -2.24 -11.27
N LEU A 523 1.31 -3.45 -10.70
CA LEU A 523 0.94 -3.69 -9.31
C LEU A 523 1.86 -2.94 -8.34
N ALA A 524 3.18 -3.01 -8.52
CA ALA A 524 4.13 -2.29 -7.66
C ALA A 524 3.82 -0.78 -7.61
N THR A 525 3.63 -0.14 -8.77
CA THR A 525 3.29 1.29 -8.86
C THR A 525 1.93 1.60 -8.24
N ARG A 526 0.89 0.79 -8.50
CA ARG A 526 -0.43 1.00 -7.88
C ARG A 526 -0.39 0.86 -6.36
N VAL A 527 0.38 -0.08 -5.83
CA VAL A 527 0.54 -0.28 -4.38
C VAL A 527 1.31 0.89 -3.77
N GLU A 528 2.37 1.37 -4.42
CA GLU A 528 3.14 2.55 -3.99
C GLU A 528 2.30 3.83 -3.99
N GLU A 529 1.56 4.08 -5.07
CA GLU A 529 0.63 5.21 -5.16
C GLU A 529 -0.44 5.13 -4.08
N TYR A 530 -0.98 3.93 -3.85
CA TYR A 530 -2.00 3.73 -2.83
C TYR A 530 -1.43 3.97 -1.43
N PHE A 531 -0.25 3.41 -1.14
CA PHE A 531 0.48 3.66 0.11
C PHE A 531 0.70 5.15 0.35
N THR A 532 1.20 5.87 -0.66
CA THR A 532 1.49 7.30 -0.58
C THR A 532 0.23 8.10 -0.32
N LYS A 533 -0.87 7.82 -1.03
CA LYS A 533 -2.18 8.48 -0.82
C LYS A 533 -2.71 8.24 0.60
N LEU A 534 -2.56 7.03 1.14
CA LEU A 534 -2.96 6.74 2.53
C LEU A 534 -2.11 7.52 3.53
N LEU A 535 -0.79 7.60 3.31
CA LEU A 535 0.12 8.33 4.19
C LEU A 535 -0.13 9.85 4.14
N GLU A 536 -0.39 10.40 2.96
CA GLU A 536 -0.77 11.81 2.76
C GLU A 536 -2.09 12.13 3.44
N SER A 537 -3.13 11.30 3.25
CA SER A 537 -4.38 11.41 4.01
C SER A 537 -4.10 11.43 5.50
N LEU A 538 -3.19 10.56 5.93
CA LEU A 538 -2.60 10.47 7.25
C LEU A 538 -2.19 11.81 7.84
N ALA A 539 -1.38 12.52 7.07
CA ALA A 539 -0.75 13.77 7.47
C ALA A 539 -1.74 14.94 7.55
N LEU A 540 -2.87 14.87 6.84
CA LEU A 540 -3.89 15.94 6.82
C LEU A 540 -4.40 16.33 8.22
N ALA A 541 -4.43 15.40 9.18
CA ALA A 541 -4.82 15.70 10.55
C ALA A 541 -3.94 16.77 11.22
N GLY A 542 -2.67 16.89 10.82
CA GLY A 542 -1.69 17.83 11.40
C GLY A 542 -1.65 19.21 10.76
N TYR A 543 -2.34 19.44 9.64
CA TYR A 543 -2.31 20.70 8.90
C TYR A 543 -3.47 21.62 9.28
N THR A 544 -3.21 22.93 9.26
CA THR A 544 -4.25 23.97 9.40
C THR A 544 -5.01 24.20 8.08
N LEU A 545 -6.24 24.74 8.16
CA LEU A 545 -7.08 25.00 6.98
C LEU A 545 -6.44 25.94 5.94
N GLU A 546 -5.54 26.85 6.36
CA GLU A 546 -4.82 27.77 5.48
C GLU A 546 -3.65 27.11 4.73
N GLU A 547 -2.97 26.14 5.34
CA GLU A 547 -1.90 25.37 4.72
C GLU A 547 -2.44 24.42 3.65
N LEU A 548 -3.61 23.82 3.90
CA LEU A 548 -4.31 22.95 2.98
C LEU A 548 -4.75 23.68 1.70
N ALA A 549 -5.09 24.97 1.78
CA ALA A 549 -5.43 25.80 0.62
C ALA A 549 -4.21 26.04 -0.31
N LYS A 550 -2.99 26.06 0.23
CA LYS A 550 -1.74 26.24 -0.54
C LYS A 550 -1.28 24.95 -1.24
N MET A 551 -1.61 23.77 -0.70
CA MET A 551 -1.25 22.47 -1.28
C MET A 551 -2.03 22.11 -2.56
N LYS A 552 -3.15 22.78 -2.84
CA LYS A 552 -4.02 22.54 -4.01
C LYS A 552 -3.33 22.83 -5.37
N ALA A 553 -2.14 23.43 -5.36
CA ALA A 553 -1.39 23.82 -6.56
C ALA A 553 -0.44 22.75 -7.13
N ARG A 554 -0.37 21.54 -6.56
CA ARG A 554 0.64 20.51 -6.95
C ARG A 554 0.11 19.24 -7.61
N SER A 555 -1.20 19.07 -7.85
CA SER A 555 -1.69 17.89 -8.55
C SER A 555 -1.60 18.06 -10.08
N VAL A 556 -0.46 17.70 -10.67
CA VAL A 556 -0.32 17.56 -12.12
C VAL A 556 -0.90 16.20 -12.51
N GLN A 557 -1.91 16.19 -13.37
CA GLN A 557 -2.34 14.96 -14.06
C GLN A 557 -1.23 14.53 -15.01
N GLU A 558 -0.64 13.36 -14.77
CA GLU A 558 0.32 12.76 -15.70
C GLU A 558 -0.41 12.20 -16.92
N GLY A 559 0.09 12.54 -18.11
CA GLY A 559 -0.42 12.00 -19.37
C GLY A 559 0.18 10.62 -19.71
N PRO A 560 -0.29 9.94 -20.78
CA PRO A 560 0.10 8.56 -21.11
C PRO A 560 1.59 8.39 -21.42
N VAL A 561 2.35 7.89 -20.44
CA VAL A 561 3.73 7.43 -20.60
C VAL A 561 3.80 5.96 -20.22
N ASP A 562 4.45 5.10 -21.04
CA ASP A 562 4.73 3.73 -20.60
C ASP A 562 5.68 3.80 -19.41
N LEU A 563 5.23 3.28 -18.28
CA LEU A 563 5.98 3.23 -17.04
C LEU A 563 7.38 2.65 -17.25
N ASN A 564 7.56 1.73 -18.21
CA ASN A 564 8.85 1.11 -18.50
C ASN A 564 9.89 1.99 -19.17
N ASP A 565 9.45 3.07 -19.80
CA ASP A 565 10.34 3.97 -20.50
C ASP A 565 10.81 5.13 -19.61
N LEU A 566 10.15 5.37 -18.46
CA LEU A 566 10.52 6.43 -17.52
C LEU A 566 11.98 6.23 -17.03
N PRO A 567 12.88 7.23 -17.21
CA PRO A 567 14.26 7.15 -16.77
C PRO A 567 14.37 6.81 -15.29
N GLU A 568 15.32 5.93 -14.96
CA GLU A 568 15.65 5.54 -13.58
C GLU A 568 16.03 6.76 -12.70
N SER A 569 16.49 7.86 -13.32
CA SER A 569 16.78 9.15 -12.66
C SER A 569 15.55 10.01 -12.34
N GLN A 570 14.36 9.72 -12.88
CA GLN A 570 13.11 10.39 -12.51
C GLN A 570 12.47 9.77 -11.25
N MET A 571 12.94 8.61 -10.80
CA MET A 571 12.45 7.94 -9.58
C MET A 571 13.20 8.36 -8.31
N ASN A 572 14.21 9.26 -8.38
CA ASN A 572 15.11 9.56 -7.25
C ASN A 572 15.69 8.27 -6.59
N MET A 573 15.82 7.18 -7.36
CA MET A 573 16.24 5.87 -6.87
C MET A 573 17.67 5.55 -7.31
N PRO A 574 18.54 5.08 -6.42
CA PRO A 574 19.87 4.63 -6.78
C PRO A 574 19.87 3.45 -7.78
N MET A 575 20.96 3.32 -8.53
CA MET A 575 21.15 2.19 -9.46
C MET A 575 21.62 0.93 -8.74
N LYS A 576 22.29 1.10 -7.61
CA LYS A 576 22.83 0.03 -6.77
C LYS A 576 22.01 -0.14 -5.51
N TYR A 577 21.98 -1.36 -4.99
CA TYR A 577 21.30 -1.64 -3.72
C TYR A 577 22.07 -1.03 -2.54
N SER A 578 23.40 -1.05 -2.57
CA SER A 578 24.27 -0.50 -1.52
C SER A 578 24.13 1.01 -1.32
N GLU A 579 23.63 1.74 -2.32
CA GLU A 579 23.39 3.19 -2.30
C GLU A 579 22.03 3.56 -1.68
N LEU A 580 21.21 2.59 -1.26
CA LEU A 580 19.93 2.84 -0.62
C LEU A 580 20.09 3.37 0.81
N GLU A 581 19.69 4.62 1.00
CA GLU A 581 19.50 5.28 2.30
C GLU A 581 18.09 5.08 2.89
N ASP A 582 17.92 5.39 4.18
CA ASP A 582 16.66 5.21 4.92
C ASP A 582 15.50 6.06 4.40
N LYS A 583 15.79 7.17 3.70
CA LYS A 583 14.76 8.01 3.05
C LYS A 583 14.00 7.29 1.94
N HIS A 584 14.60 6.26 1.33
CA HIS A 584 13.97 5.51 0.23
C HIS A 584 12.93 4.49 0.71
N PHE A 585 12.93 4.12 1.99
CA PHE A 585 12.01 3.11 2.52
C PHE A 585 10.70 3.75 3.03
N PRO A 586 9.55 3.07 2.90
CA PRO A 586 9.36 1.74 2.32
C PRO A 586 9.49 1.71 0.78
N LEU A 587 10.03 0.62 0.24
CA LEU A 587 10.28 0.45 -1.20
C LEU A 587 9.24 -0.48 -1.84
N PHE A 588 8.81 -0.13 -3.05
CA PHE A 588 7.88 -0.93 -3.86
C PHE A 588 8.52 -1.22 -5.21
N LEU A 589 8.99 -2.46 -5.43
CA LEU A 589 9.82 -2.81 -6.58
C LEU A 589 9.33 -4.09 -7.26
N THR A 590 9.72 -4.24 -8.53
CA THR A 590 9.64 -5.55 -9.17
C THR A 590 10.82 -6.42 -8.74
N PHE A 591 10.63 -7.74 -8.73
CA PHE A 591 11.74 -8.69 -8.52
C PHE A 591 12.91 -8.41 -9.48
N ASP A 592 12.60 -8.18 -10.76
CA ASP A 592 13.60 -7.90 -11.78
C ASP A 592 14.40 -6.63 -11.48
N ARG A 593 13.73 -5.58 -10.96
CA ARG A 593 14.41 -4.34 -10.55
C ARG A 593 15.34 -4.58 -9.37
N LEU A 594 14.85 -5.28 -8.34
CA LEU A 594 15.63 -5.59 -7.15
C LEU A 594 16.87 -6.44 -7.48
N ALA A 595 16.69 -7.46 -8.32
CA ALA A 595 17.79 -8.29 -8.80
C ALA A 595 18.82 -7.48 -9.60
N LYS A 596 18.38 -6.54 -10.45
CA LYS A 596 19.28 -5.63 -11.19
C LYS A 596 20.10 -4.73 -10.25
N MET A 597 19.48 -4.18 -9.19
CA MET A 597 20.18 -3.30 -8.25
C MET A 597 21.28 -4.04 -7.48
N ILE A 598 20.98 -5.26 -7.01
CA ILE A 598 21.96 -6.10 -6.29
C ILE A 598 23.05 -6.58 -7.24
N ALA A 599 22.69 -6.95 -8.46
CA ALA A 599 23.67 -7.32 -9.46
C ALA A 599 24.64 -6.18 -9.82
N ALA A 600 24.15 -4.93 -9.85
CA ALA A 600 24.99 -3.75 -10.08
C ALA A 600 26.00 -3.49 -8.95
N ASP A 601 25.78 -4.04 -7.75
CA ASP A 601 26.77 -4.05 -6.66
C ASP A 601 27.81 -5.15 -6.82
N ILE A 602 27.37 -6.32 -7.25
CA ILE A 602 28.16 -7.56 -7.20
C ILE A 602 29.02 -7.75 -8.45
N PHE A 603 28.55 -7.30 -9.61
CA PHE A 603 29.24 -7.48 -10.89
C PHE A 603 29.87 -6.17 -11.37
N SER A 604 31.16 -6.23 -11.74
CA SER A 604 31.84 -5.10 -12.38
C SER A 604 31.46 -5.01 -13.86
N LYS A 605 31.65 -3.83 -14.48
CA LYS A 605 31.48 -3.65 -15.95
C LYS A 605 32.36 -4.58 -16.80
N LYS A 606 33.39 -5.22 -16.22
CA LYS A 606 34.33 -6.11 -16.91
C LYS A 606 34.01 -7.60 -16.74
N ASP A 607 33.10 -7.97 -15.86
CA ASP A 607 32.75 -9.37 -15.67
C ASP A 607 31.90 -9.89 -16.83
N SER A 608 32.11 -11.15 -17.23
CA SER A 608 31.22 -11.84 -18.20
C SER A 608 29.77 -11.86 -17.71
N ALA A 609 29.57 -11.75 -16.40
CA ALA A 609 28.27 -11.57 -15.76
C ALA A 609 27.75 -10.12 -15.74
N GLY A 610 28.60 -9.11 -15.96
CA GLY A 610 28.17 -7.71 -16.14
C GLY A 610 27.28 -7.52 -17.38
N VAL A 611 27.37 -8.43 -18.36
CA VAL A 611 26.50 -8.47 -19.56
C VAL A 611 25.03 -8.71 -19.21
N PHE A 612 24.74 -9.38 -18.08
CA PHE A 612 23.37 -9.68 -17.63
C PHE A 612 22.58 -8.42 -17.19
N PHE A 613 23.25 -7.26 -17.01
CA PHE A 613 22.66 -6.12 -16.27
C PHE A 613 22.85 -4.74 -16.90
N ASN A 614 23.48 -4.63 -18.08
CA ASN A 614 23.50 -3.37 -18.85
C ASN A 614 22.11 -3.04 -19.42
N ALA A 615 21.69 -1.78 -19.36
CA ALA A 615 20.37 -1.31 -19.82
C ALA A 615 20.12 -1.56 -21.33
N ASP A 616 21.20 -1.63 -22.13
CA ASP A 616 21.14 -1.95 -23.57
C ASP A 616 20.93 -3.46 -23.85
N ALA A 617 20.96 -4.32 -22.83
CA ALA A 617 20.86 -5.78 -22.95
C ALA A 617 19.40 -6.32 -22.93
N HIS A 618 18.39 -5.45 -23.08
CA HIS A 618 16.99 -5.90 -23.21
C HIS A 618 16.80 -6.89 -24.37
N ASP A 619 17.63 -6.80 -25.41
CA ASP A 619 17.56 -7.67 -26.58
C ASP A 619 18.22 -9.05 -26.34
N CYS A 620 19.00 -9.21 -25.25
CA CYS A 620 19.66 -10.47 -24.88
C CYS A 620 18.88 -11.28 -23.84
N PHE A 621 17.80 -10.73 -23.26
CA PHE A 621 17.00 -11.39 -22.23
C PHE A 621 15.85 -12.21 -22.83
N VAL A 622 15.79 -13.50 -22.51
CA VAL A 622 14.77 -14.41 -23.05
C VAL A 622 13.50 -14.35 -22.19
N THR A 623 12.50 -13.60 -22.65
CA THR A 623 11.12 -13.70 -22.18
C THR A 623 10.38 -14.82 -22.91
N TYR A 624 9.15 -15.14 -22.48
CA TYR A 624 8.30 -16.09 -23.20
C TYR A 624 8.00 -15.62 -24.65
N ASP A 625 7.80 -14.33 -24.87
CA ASP A 625 7.58 -13.78 -26.21
C ASP A 625 8.83 -13.95 -27.09
N VAL A 626 10.03 -13.74 -26.52
CA VAL A 626 11.30 -13.99 -27.22
C VAL A 626 11.47 -15.48 -27.51
N PHE A 627 11.16 -16.36 -26.55
CA PHE A 627 11.19 -17.81 -26.73
C PHE A 627 10.25 -18.25 -27.87
N THR A 628 9.00 -17.80 -27.85
CA THR A 628 7.97 -18.20 -28.81
C THR A 628 8.27 -17.69 -30.22
N ASN A 629 8.80 -16.48 -30.35
CA ASN A 629 9.05 -15.88 -31.67
C ASN A 629 10.43 -16.23 -32.25
N GLN A 630 11.46 -16.38 -31.41
CA GLN A 630 12.84 -16.54 -31.86
C GLN A 630 13.45 -17.92 -31.64
N TYR A 631 12.90 -18.75 -30.74
CA TYR A 631 13.42 -20.09 -30.44
C TYR A 631 12.48 -21.18 -30.94
N TRP A 632 11.18 -21.07 -30.62
CA TRP A 632 10.18 -22.09 -30.96
C TRP A 632 10.15 -22.48 -32.45
N PRO A 633 10.21 -21.55 -33.43
CA PRO A 633 10.17 -21.90 -34.85
C PRO A 633 11.37 -22.71 -35.35
N TYR A 634 12.47 -22.73 -34.60
CA TYR A 634 13.70 -23.43 -34.94
C TYR A 634 13.81 -24.79 -34.24
N PHE A 635 12.84 -25.17 -33.40
CA PHE A 635 12.82 -26.52 -32.85
C PHE A 635 12.46 -27.54 -33.93
N PRO A 636 13.08 -28.73 -33.91
CA PRO A 636 12.73 -29.81 -34.83
C PRO A 636 11.22 -30.13 -34.78
N GLN A 637 10.55 -30.16 -35.93
CA GLN A 637 9.09 -30.37 -36.00
C GLN A 637 8.65 -31.67 -35.31
N ASN A 638 9.47 -32.73 -35.39
CA ASN A 638 9.22 -34.00 -34.71
C ASN A 638 9.23 -33.90 -33.17
N LEU A 639 9.85 -32.86 -32.60
CA LEU A 639 9.87 -32.62 -31.15
C LEU A 639 8.80 -31.62 -30.71
N SER A 640 8.42 -30.66 -31.56
CA SER A 640 7.47 -29.59 -31.21
C SER A 640 6.00 -29.89 -31.56
N GLN A 641 5.75 -30.92 -32.38
CA GLN A 641 4.39 -31.30 -32.79
C GLN A 641 3.53 -31.70 -31.59
N ASN A 642 2.35 -31.08 -31.44
CA ASN A 642 1.39 -31.27 -30.34
C ASN A 642 1.84 -30.79 -28.95
N LEU A 643 2.93 -30.01 -28.83
CA LEU A 643 3.33 -29.38 -27.58
C LEU A 643 2.92 -27.92 -27.53
N ASN A 644 2.53 -27.44 -26.34
CA ASN A 644 2.24 -26.04 -26.12
C ASN A 644 3.54 -25.29 -25.72
N PRO A 645 3.96 -24.24 -26.47
CA PRO A 645 5.18 -23.48 -26.18
C PRO A 645 5.24 -22.94 -24.76
N TRP A 646 4.10 -22.51 -24.20
CA TRP A 646 3.99 -21.96 -22.85
C TRP A 646 4.34 -23.00 -21.79
N LEU A 647 3.76 -24.19 -21.90
CA LEU A 647 4.01 -25.28 -20.94
C LEU A 647 5.46 -25.75 -21.01
N VAL A 648 6.05 -25.84 -22.20
CA VAL A 648 7.46 -26.21 -22.40
C VAL A 648 8.38 -25.17 -21.76
N PHE A 649 8.14 -23.88 -22.02
CA PHE A 649 8.96 -22.81 -21.44
C PHE A 649 8.84 -22.77 -19.90
N SER A 650 7.64 -22.99 -19.37
CA SER A 650 7.41 -23.08 -17.92
C SER A 650 8.16 -24.25 -17.29
N GLU A 651 8.22 -25.41 -17.95
CA GLU A 651 8.98 -26.57 -17.48
C GLU A 651 10.49 -26.30 -17.47
N PHE A 652 11.02 -25.67 -18.53
CA PHE A 652 12.43 -25.30 -18.62
C PHE A 652 12.84 -24.37 -17.47
N MET A 653 12.06 -23.31 -17.25
CA MET A 653 12.39 -22.31 -16.24
C MET A 653 12.08 -22.82 -14.83
N GLY A 654 10.93 -23.45 -14.63
CA GLY A 654 10.42 -23.86 -13.32
C GLY A 654 11.12 -25.09 -12.73
N ILE A 655 11.24 -26.16 -13.52
CA ILE A 655 11.70 -27.46 -13.02
C ILE A 655 13.18 -27.68 -13.34
N ILE A 656 13.57 -27.56 -14.61
CA ILE A 656 14.94 -27.90 -15.05
C ILE A 656 15.96 -26.89 -14.53
N LYS A 657 15.60 -25.60 -14.44
CA LYS A 657 16.51 -24.52 -14.01
C LYS A 657 16.15 -23.86 -12.68
N GLY A 658 14.88 -23.88 -12.28
CA GLY A 658 14.35 -23.08 -11.18
C GLY A 658 13.96 -23.85 -9.92
N SER A 659 14.14 -25.17 -9.91
CA SER A 659 13.81 -26.02 -8.76
C SER A 659 14.92 -26.01 -7.70
N GLU A 660 14.60 -26.39 -6.47
CA GLU A 660 15.55 -26.41 -5.35
C GLU A 660 16.81 -27.25 -5.63
N HIS A 661 16.67 -28.40 -6.29
CA HIS A 661 17.80 -29.30 -6.59
C HIS A 661 18.88 -28.62 -7.42
N THR A 662 18.50 -27.68 -8.30
CA THR A 662 19.44 -26.94 -9.14
C THR A 662 20.43 -26.10 -8.34
N LEU A 663 20.13 -25.75 -7.09
CA LEU A 663 21.03 -25.02 -6.20
C LEU A 663 22.27 -25.84 -5.80
N THR A 664 22.19 -27.16 -5.89
CA THR A 664 23.30 -28.09 -5.62
C THR A 664 24.05 -28.50 -6.89
N CYS A 665 23.46 -28.28 -8.06
CA CYS A 665 24.06 -28.58 -9.35
C CYS A 665 25.10 -27.50 -9.73
N PRO A 666 26.33 -27.87 -10.18
CA PRO A 666 27.38 -26.89 -10.50
C PRO A 666 27.00 -25.86 -11.57
N GLU A 667 26.17 -26.27 -12.54
CA GLU A 667 25.72 -25.43 -13.67
C GLU A 667 24.37 -24.74 -13.41
N GLY A 668 23.75 -24.93 -12.25
CA GLY A 668 22.40 -24.39 -11.96
C GLY A 668 21.30 -25.03 -12.83
N VAL A 669 21.52 -26.26 -13.30
CA VAL A 669 20.63 -27.00 -14.21
C VAL A 669 20.53 -28.45 -13.73
N LEU A 670 19.30 -28.99 -13.73
CA LEU A 670 19.04 -30.39 -13.43
C LEU A 670 19.60 -31.29 -14.53
N ASP A 671 20.35 -32.33 -14.17
CA ASP A 671 20.84 -33.30 -15.13
C ASP A 671 19.71 -34.18 -15.69
N ARG A 672 19.95 -34.78 -16.86
CA ARG A 672 18.97 -35.59 -17.58
C ARG A 672 18.45 -36.76 -16.75
N GLN A 673 19.32 -37.45 -16.01
CA GLN A 673 18.92 -38.64 -15.25
C GLN A 673 17.99 -38.23 -14.10
N THR A 674 18.37 -37.21 -13.35
CA THR A 674 17.54 -36.67 -12.27
C THR A 674 16.20 -36.15 -12.78
N TYR A 675 16.16 -35.47 -13.94
CA TYR A 675 14.90 -35.00 -14.54
C TYR A 675 13.96 -36.15 -14.93
N LEU A 676 14.50 -37.18 -15.58
CA LEU A 676 13.71 -38.35 -16.00
C LEU A 676 13.10 -39.09 -14.81
N LEU A 677 13.83 -39.16 -13.68
CA LEU A 677 13.42 -39.87 -12.45
C LEU A 677 12.45 -39.09 -11.56
N LEU A 678 12.03 -37.87 -11.92
CA LEU A 678 11.10 -37.09 -11.09
C LEU A 678 9.77 -37.84 -10.83
N PRO A 679 9.15 -37.74 -9.65
CA PRO A 679 7.90 -38.43 -9.37
C PRO A 679 6.78 -38.02 -10.33
N HIS A 680 6.09 -39.00 -10.95
CA HIS A 680 4.97 -38.77 -11.87
C HIS A 680 3.82 -37.98 -11.20
N ARG A 681 3.55 -38.25 -9.92
CA ARG A 681 2.47 -37.61 -9.15
C ARG A 681 2.71 -36.14 -8.83
N SER A 682 3.97 -35.76 -8.58
CA SER A 682 4.31 -34.37 -8.25
C SER A 682 4.55 -33.52 -9.49
N ASN A 683 4.92 -34.13 -10.63
CA ASN A 683 5.21 -33.44 -11.89
C ASN A 683 4.55 -34.17 -13.08
N PRO A 684 3.21 -34.07 -13.25
CA PRO A 684 2.48 -34.88 -14.23
C PRO A 684 2.46 -34.31 -15.65
N ASN A 685 2.66 -33.00 -15.84
CA ASN A 685 2.44 -32.31 -17.14
C ASN A 685 3.19 -32.97 -18.32
N PHE A 686 4.43 -33.45 -18.09
CA PHE A 686 5.28 -34.06 -19.11
C PHE A 686 5.83 -35.42 -18.71
N ALA A 687 5.20 -36.08 -17.74
CA ALA A 687 5.58 -37.40 -17.23
C ALA A 687 6.06 -38.40 -18.32
N ASN A 688 5.32 -38.49 -19.42
CA ASN A 688 5.58 -39.45 -20.50
C ASN A 688 6.42 -38.88 -21.66
N GLN A 689 6.78 -37.59 -21.60
CA GLN A 689 7.48 -36.86 -22.67
C GLN A 689 8.77 -36.18 -22.18
N ARG A 690 9.24 -36.48 -20.97
CA ARG A 690 10.42 -35.84 -20.37
C ARG A 690 11.69 -35.98 -21.20
N GLY A 691 11.89 -37.12 -21.86
CA GLY A 691 13.02 -37.32 -22.78
C GLY A 691 13.03 -36.29 -23.90
N ILE A 692 11.89 -36.16 -24.59
CA ILE A 692 11.67 -35.18 -25.66
C ILE A 692 11.90 -33.75 -25.15
N LEU A 693 11.36 -33.41 -23.98
CA LEU A 693 11.56 -32.09 -23.40
C LEU A 693 13.02 -31.79 -23.05
N TYR A 694 13.77 -32.76 -22.54
CA TYR A 694 15.17 -32.54 -22.25
C TYR A 694 15.98 -32.34 -23.53
N ASP A 695 15.68 -33.09 -24.60
CA ASP A 695 16.32 -32.93 -25.90
C ASP A 695 16.02 -31.53 -26.49
N MET A 696 14.80 -31.00 -26.30
CA MET A 696 14.45 -29.61 -26.65
C MET A 696 15.17 -28.59 -25.76
N PHE A 697 15.34 -28.88 -24.47
CA PHE A 697 16.06 -28.03 -23.53
C PHE A 697 17.55 -27.90 -23.89
N GLU A 698 18.17 -28.98 -24.35
CA GLU A 698 19.55 -28.96 -24.85
C GLU A 698 19.67 -28.10 -26.12
N HIS A 699 18.72 -28.22 -27.05
CA HIS A 699 18.65 -27.34 -28.23
C HIS A 699 18.48 -25.87 -27.84
N TYR A 700 17.55 -25.57 -26.93
CA TYR A 700 17.35 -24.23 -26.39
C TYR A 700 18.65 -23.68 -25.81
N THR A 701 19.34 -24.46 -24.96
CA THR A 701 20.58 -24.05 -24.32
C THR A 701 21.71 -23.81 -25.33
N LYS A 702 21.82 -24.66 -26.35
CA LYS A 702 22.80 -24.49 -27.44
C LYS A 702 22.57 -23.20 -28.22
N MET A 703 21.33 -22.95 -28.65
CA MET A 703 20.96 -21.71 -29.35
C MET A 703 21.18 -20.48 -28.48
N LYS A 704 20.77 -20.55 -27.21
CA LYS A 704 20.93 -19.46 -26.24
C LYS A 704 22.41 -19.08 -26.06
N ARG A 705 23.29 -20.09 -25.94
CA ARG A 705 24.75 -19.90 -25.86
C ARG A 705 25.32 -19.26 -27.14
N GLN A 706 24.91 -19.72 -28.32
CA GLN A 706 25.35 -19.15 -29.60
C GLN A 706 24.96 -17.67 -29.75
N ARG A 707 23.74 -17.32 -29.29
CA ARG A 707 23.22 -15.95 -29.34
C ARG A 707 23.70 -15.08 -28.18
N ARG A 708 24.38 -15.64 -27.18
CA ARG A 708 24.75 -14.96 -25.91
C ARG A 708 23.54 -14.38 -25.16
N HIS A 709 22.39 -15.05 -25.28
CA HIS A 709 21.20 -14.68 -24.55
C HIS A 709 21.24 -15.27 -23.12
N HIS A 710 20.40 -14.74 -22.24
CA HIS A 710 20.25 -15.22 -20.87
C HIS A 710 18.78 -15.15 -20.44
N ASP A 711 18.39 -15.98 -19.48
CA ASP A 711 17.02 -16.07 -18.98
C ASP A 711 16.93 -15.75 -17.47
N VAL A 712 15.70 -15.75 -16.94
CA VAL A 712 15.41 -15.44 -15.53
C VAL A 712 16.21 -16.31 -14.55
N ALA A 713 16.41 -17.60 -14.85
CA ALA A 713 17.07 -18.53 -13.95
C ALA A 713 18.60 -18.35 -13.99
N ASP A 714 19.19 -18.05 -15.15
CA ASP A 714 20.64 -17.75 -15.25
C ASP A 714 21.02 -16.60 -14.32
N ARG A 715 20.19 -15.55 -14.32
CA ARG A 715 20.40 -14.35 -13.51
C ARG A 715 20.41 -14.69 -12.01
N THR A 716 19.39 -15.41 -11.54
CA THR A 716 19.27 -15.76 -10.11
C THR A 716 20.42 -16.66 -9.67
N HIS A 717 20.78 -17.67 -10.46
CA HIS A 717 21.94 -18.54 -10.18
C HIS A 717 23.26 -17.77 -10.14
N ALA A 718 23.48 -16.85 -11.07
CA ALA A 718 24.68 -16.02 -11.09
C ALA A 718 24.80 -15.18 -9.81
N ILE A 719 23.71 -14.54 -9.38
CA ILE A 719 23.68 -13.72 -8.15
C ILE A 719 23.92 -14.61 -6.92
N LEU A 720 23.18 -15.72 -6.77
CA LEU A 720 23.29 -16.62 -5.63
C LEU A 720 24.70 -17.23 -5.52
N LYS A 721 25.34 -17.55 -6.65
CA LYS A 721 26.71 -18.07 -6.68
C LYS A 721 27.69 -17.10 -6.03
N VAL A 722 27.55 -15.81 -6.29
CA VAL A 722 28.44 -14.81 -5.68
C VAL A 722 28.08 -14.55 -4.22
N LEU A 723 26.78 -14.44 -3.89
CA LEU A 723 26.30 -14.25 -2.52
C LEU A 723 26.68 -15.39 -1.56
N ARG A 724 26.93 -16.61 -2.07
CA ARG A 724 27.49 -17.71 -1.26
C ARG A 724 28.93 -17.48 -0.82
N SER A 725 29.68 -16.68 -1.56
CA SER A 725 31.12 -16.47 -1.36
C SER A 725 31.49 -15.09 -0.82
N GLN A 726 30.56 -14.13 -0.85
CA GLN A 726 30.77 -12.75 -0.47
C GLN A 726 29.72 -12.29 0.55
N ARG A 727 30.04 -11.24 1.32
CA ARG A 727 29.05 -10.60 2.19
C ARG A 727 27.97 -9.92 1.35
N PHE A 728 26.75 -9.90 1.87
CA PHE A 728 25.62 -9.24 1.22
C PHE A 728 25.93 -7.74 0.98
N PRO A 729 25.65 -7.19 -0.22
CA PRO A 729 25.95 -5.80 -0.53
C PRO A 729 25.00 -4.85 0.22
N GLY A 730 25.57 -3.84 0.90
CA GLY A 730 24.79 -2.84 1.63
C GLY A 730 24.11 -3.37 2.90
N GLN A 731 23.10 -2.63 3.38
CA GLN A 731 22.35 -2.98 4.59
C GLN A 731 21.13 -3.86 4.26
N GLN A 732 21.02 -4.99 4.94
CA GLN A 732 19.87 -5.88 4.88
C GLN A 732 18.58 -5.22 5.42
N ILE A 733 17.45 -5.69 4.94
CA ILE A 733 16.11 -5.15 5.29
C ILE A 733 15.53 -5.83 6.53
N ASP A 734 14.58 -5.14 7.16
CA ASP A 734 13.87 -5.61 8.36
C ASP A 734 12.59 -6.38 8.03
N TYR A 735 11.91 -5.99 6.94
CA TYR A 735 10.65 -6.63 6.51
C TYR A 735 10.60 -6.80 5.00
N LEU A 736 10.26 -8.01 4.55
CA LEU A 736 10.11 -8.39 3.16
C LEU A 736 8.69 -8.87 2.88
N TYR A 737 8.06 -8.26 1.90
CA TYR A 737 6.70 -8.52 1.46
C TYR A 737 6.73 -9.01 0.02
N VAL A 738 6.42 -10.28 -0.22
CA VAL A 738 6.41 -10.89 -1.57
C VAL A 738 4.98 -11.21 -1.98
N ASP A 739 4.46 -10.48 -2.96
CA ASP A 739 3.14 -10.70 -3.54
C ASP A 739 3.24 -11.53 -4.83
N GLU A 740 2.21 -12.32 -5.10
CA GLU A 740 2.17 -13.33 -6.16
C GLU A 740 3.42 -14.22 -6.17
N ALA A 741 3.79 -14.74 -4.99
CA ALA A 741 5.02 -15.51 -4.78
C ALA A 741 5.18 -16.67 -5.79
N GLN A 742 4.06 -17.24 -6.28
CA GLN A 742 4.02 -18.31 -7.25
C GLN A 742 4.45 -17.94 -8.68
N ASP A 743 4.53 -16.64 -9.01
CA ASP A 743 5.06 -16.15 -10.29
C ASP A 743 6.60 -16.06 -10.30
N ASN A 744 7.26 -16.30 -9.15
CA ASN A 744 8.71 -16.43 -9.05
C ASN A 744 9.17 -17.89 -9.28
N LEU A 745 10.48 -18.09 -9.44
CA LEU A 745 11.08 -19.43 -9.37
C LEU A 745 11.33 -19.82 -7.91
N LEU A 746 11.39 -21.12 -7.59
CA LEU A 746 11.65 -21.55 -6.21
C LEU A 746 13.01 -21.04 -5.71
N ILE A 747 14.02 -21.00 -6.59
CA ILE A 747 15.34 -20.40 -6.30
C ILE A 747 15.30 -18.89 -6.03
N ASP A 748 14.34 -18.16 -6.59
CA ASP A 748 14.17 -16.73 -6.34
C ASP A 748 13.79 -16.48 -4.86
N ALA A 749 13.09 -17.42 -4.23
CA ALA A 749 12.73 -17.33 -2.82
C ALA A 749 13.96 -17.35 -1.89
N LEU A 750 15.01 -18.09 -2.24
CA LEU A 750 16.27 -18.07 -1.49
C LEU A 750 16.97 -16.72 -1.61
N PHE A 751 17.05 -16.19 -2.83
CA PHE A 751 17.61 -14.86 -3.07
C PHE A 751 16.88 -13.80 -2.24
N LEU A 752 15.54 -13.81 -2.29
CA LEU A 752 14.71 -12.88 -1.51
C LEU A 752 14.91 -13.07 0.00
N ARG A 753 14.97 -14.31 0.49
CA ARG A 753 15.20 -14.62 1.90
C ARG A 753 16.53 -14.07 2.42
N GLN A 754 17.59 -14.07 1.61
CA GLN A 754 18.91 -13.54 1.98
C GLN A 754 18.92 -12.01 2.17
N LEU A 755 17.93 -11.28 1.64
CA LEU A 755 17.80 -9.83 1.82
C LEU A 755 17.39 -9.44 3.23
N CYS A 756 16.56 -10.28 3.87
CA CYS A 756 15.93 -9.98 5.14
C CYS A 756 16.74 -10.57 6.30
N LYS A 757 17.25 -9.70 7.19
CA LYS A 757 17.97 -10.15 8.38
C LYS A 757 17.03 -10.66 9.48
N ASN A 758 15.79 -10.15 9.51
CA ASN A 758 14.78 -10.52 10.49
C ASN A 758 14.07 -11.83 10.08
N PRO A 759 14.18 -12.92 10.86
CA PRO A 759 13.49 -14.18 10.56
C PRO A 759 11.97 -14.08 10.72
N ASP A 760 11.47 -13.12 11.50
CA ASP A 760 10.05 -12.82 11.71
C ASP A 760 9.53 -11.72 10.75
N GLY A 761 10.38 -11.24 9.83
CA GLY A 761 10.08 -10.14 8.92
C GLY A 761 9.49 -10.55 7.56
N LEU A 762 9.18 -11.83 7.34
CA LEU A 762 8.81 -12.36 6.02
C LEU A 762 7.28 -12.45 5.85
N PHE A 763 6.77 -11.92 4.75
CA PHE A 763 5.37 -12.05 4.36
C PHE A 763 5.28 -12.57 2.93
N TRP A 764 4.82 -13.81 2.78
CA TRP A 764 4.65 -14.45 1.48
C TRP A 764 3.17 -14.59 1.15
N ALA A 765 2.71 -13.90 0.11
CA ALA A 765 1.35 -13.98 -0.37
C ALA A 765 1.30 -14.65 -1.75
N GLY A 766 0.27 -15.48 -1.97
CA GLY A 766 0.08 -16.12 -3.25
C GLY A 766 -1.27 -16.78 -3.42
N GLU A 767 -1.62 -17.07 -4.67
CA GLU A 767 -2.73 -17.93 -5.04
C GLU A 767 -2.22 -19.34 -5.37
N ILE A 768 -3.07 -20.32 -5.13
CA ILE A 768 -2.86 -21.68 -5.62
C ILE A 768 -3.35 -21.71 -7.05
N SER A 769 -2.51 -21.20 -7.94
CA SER A 769 -2.76 -21.30 -9.36
C SER A 769 -2.10 -22.58 -9.88
N ALA A 770 -2.93 -23.42 -10.44
CA ALA A 770 -2.66 -24.34 -11.54
C ALA A 770 -1.38 -24.11 -12.39
N GLU A 771 -1.01 -22.85 -12.62
CA GLU A 771 -0.01 -22.36 -13.57
C GLU A 771 1.37 -22.08 -12.96
N SER A 772 1.59 -22.32 -11.66
CA SER A 772 2.87 -22.03 -11.01
C SER A 772 3.91 -23.14 -11.25
N SER A 773 5.20 -22.75 -11.23
CA SER A 773 6.31 -23.69 -11.34
C SER A 773 6.49 -24.59 -10.10
N PHE A 774 5.92 -24.19 -8.97
CA PHE A 774 5.96 -24.91 -7.71
C PHE A 774 4.67 -24.68 -6.91
N ARG A 775 4.33 -25.59 -6.00
CA ARG A 775 3.21 -25.43 -5.05
C ARG A 775 3.65 -24.63 -3.84
N PHE A 776 2.71 -23.95 -3.19
CA PHE A 776 3.04 -23.18 -2.00
C PHE A 776 3.55 -24.08 -0.85
N SER A 777 3.12 -25.35 -0.80
CA SER A 777 3.73 -26.38 0.04
C SER A 777 5.23 -26.58 -0.22
N ASP A 778 5.65 -26.50 -1.49
CA ASP A 778 7.04 -26.67 -1.90
C ASP A 778 7.88 -25.46 -1.45
N LEU A 779 7.34 -24.24 -1.59
CA LEU A 779 7.95 -23.02 -1.03
C LEU A 779 8.11 -23.09 0.48
N LYS A 780 7.05 -23.50 1.20
CA LYS A 780 7.10 -23.66 2.66
C LYS A 780 8.16 -24.67 3.07
N ALA A 781 8.17 -25.85 2.42
CA ALA A 781 9.12 -26.91 2.72
C ALA A 781 10.56 -26.47 2.43
N PHE A 782 10.76 -25.74 1.33
CA PHE A 782 12.05 -25.19 0.97
C PHE A 782 12.56 -24.16 1.99
N LEU A 783 11.77 -23.14 2.31
CA LEU A 783 12.17 -22.11 3.28
C LEU A 783 12.38 -22.72 4.68
N TYR A 784 11.58 -23.71 5.08
CA TYR A 784 11.79 -24.43 6.32
C TYR A 784 13.17 -25.13 6.37
N ARG A 785 13.58 -25.81 5.29
CA ARG A 785 14.92 -26.40 5.18
C ARG A 785 16.03 -25.35 5.23
N VAL A 786 15.82 -24.20 4.58
CA VAL A 786 16.76 -23.06 4.62
C VAL A 786 16.93 -22.54 6.05
N GLU A 787 15.85 -22.36 6.81
CA GLU A 787 15.95 -21.93 8.22
C GLU A 787 16.65 -22.98 9.10
N GLN A 788 16.36 -24.27 8.90
CA GLN A 788 17.06 -25.33 9.65
C GLN A 788 18.58 -25.29 9.42
N GLN A 789 19.01 -25.07 8.18
CA GLN A 789 20.44 -24.95 7.85
C GLN A 789 21.06 -23.72 8.52
N ASN A 790 20.36 -22.58 8.57
CA ASN A 790 20.86 -21.35 9.20
C ASN A 790 21.01 -21.46 10.73
N ILE A 791 20.16 -22.23 11.40
CA ILE A 791 20.22 -22.45 12.86
C ILE A 791 21.45 -23.24 13.27
N SER A 792 21.83 -24.24 12.47
CA SER A 792 23.01 -25.07 12.74
C SER A 792 24.33 -24.27 12.80
N VAL A 793 24.35 -23.05 12.24
CA VAL A 793 25.51 -22.17 12.21
C VAL A 793 25.51 -21.12 13.33
N ASN A 794 24.34 -20.76 13.88
CA ASN A 794 24.20 -19.52 14.67
C ASN A 794 23.73 -19.65 16.12
N SER A 795 23.30 -20.80 16.64
CA SER A 795 23.12 -21.05 18.09
C SER A 795 22.76 -22.52 18.35
N ALA A 796 23.51 -23.20 19.22
CA ALA A 796 23.13 -24.52 19.71
C ALA A 796 21.91 -24.39 20.64
N GLY A 797 20.69 -24.57 20.10
CA GLY A 797 19.48 -24.81 20.90
C GLY A 797 18.20 -24.07 20.53
N ALA A 798 18.20 -23.11 19.59
CA ALA A 798 16.97 -22.39 19.22
C ALA A 798 16.21 -23.10 18.08
N CYS A 799 14.94 -23.47 18.28
CA CYS A 799 14.10 -23.95 17.18
C CYS A 799 13.64 -22.79 16.27
N PRO A 800 13.52 -22.99 14.94
CA PRO A 800 12.94 -21.97 14.08
C PRO A 800 11.46 -21.80 14.45
N ARG A 801 11.07 -20.60 14.91
CA ARG A 801 9.64 -20.24 15.06
C ARG A 801 8.94 -20.46 13.72
N GLN A 802 7.90 -21.29 13.72
CA GLN A 802 7.19 -21.58 12.48
C GLN A 802 6.38 -20.37 12.02
N PRO A 803 6.50 -19.98 10.72
CA PRO A 803 5.66 -18.91 10.19
C PRO A 803 4.18 -19.23 10.29
N ALA A 804 3.36 -18.22 10.66
CA ALA A 804 1.92 -18.35 10.71
C ALA A 804 1.33 -18.62 9.32
N MET A 805 0.23 -19.36 9.23
CA MET A 805 -0.45 -19.65 7.97
C MET A 805 -1.89 -19.15 8.00
N PHE A 806 -2.25 -18.33 7.02
CA PHE A 806 -3.58 -17.76 6.87
C PHE A 806 -4.15 -18.14 5.50
N GLN A 807 -5.45 -18.48 5.46
CA GLN A 807 -6.17 -18.77 4.22
C GLN A 807 -7.37 -17.83 4.07
N LEU A 808 -7.30 -16.90 3.12
CA LEU A 808 -8.39 -15.98 2.77
C LEU A 808 -9.32 -16.67 1.77
N ALA A 809 -10.56 -16.92 2.18
CA ALA A 809 -11.54 -17.68 1.40
C ALA A 809 -12.70 -16.83 0.85
N ILE A 810 -12.89 -15.61 1.36
CA ILE A 810 -13.96 -14.72 0.91
C ILE A 810 -13.49 -14.01 -0.36
N ASN A 811 -14.25 -14.14 -1.44
CA ASN A 811 -13.97 -13.45 -2.70
C ASN A 811 -14.73 -12.12 -2.74
N TYR A 812 -14.01 -11.00 -2.85
CA TYR A 812 -14.60 -9.66 -2.90
C TYR A 812 -14.79 -9.11 -4.32
N ARG A 813 -14.54 -9.94 -5.35
CA ARG A 813 -14.45 -9.51 -6.74
C ARG A 813 -15.61 -10.02 -7.59
N SER A 814 -15.93 -11.30 -7.48
CA SER A 814 -16.95 -11.98 -8.28
C SER A 814 -18.11 -12.46 -7.39
N HIS A 815 -19.31 -12.62 -7.94
CA HIS A 815 -20.48 -13.14 -7.20
C HIS A 815 -20.58 -14.68 -7.26
N GLY A 816 -21.55 -15.24 -6.51
CA GLY A 816 -21.78 -16.68 -6.34
C GLY A 816 -21.86 -17.49 -7.64
N GLY A 817 -22.58 -17.02 -8.66
CA GLY A 817 -22.69 -17.74 -9.93
C GLY A 817 -21.33 -18.10 -10.59
N ILE A 818 -20.39 -17.15 -10.65
CA ILE A 818 -19.05 -17.40 -11.22
C ILE A 818 -18.21 -18.26 -10.27
N ILE A 819 -18.23 -17.94 -8.97
CA ILE A 819 -17.43 -18.63 -7.95
C ILE A 819 -17.83 -20.11 -7.86
N ASN A 820 -19.11 -20.42 -7.84
CA ASN A 820 -19.62 -21.80 -7.75
C ASN A 820 -19.20 -22.63 -8.96
N CYS A 821 -19.23 -22.04 -10.16
CA CYS A 821 -18.73 -22.69 -11.37
C CYS A 821 -17.19 -22.90 -11.31
N ALA A 822 -16.41 -21.88 -10.95
CA ALA A 822 -14.95 -21.98 -10.84
C ALA A 822 -14.52 -22.97 -9.74
N SER A 823 -15.18 -22.97 -8.58
CA SER A 823 -14.92 -23.87 -7.46
C SER A 823 -15.12 -25.32 -7.87
N SER A 824 -16.15 -25.63 -8.65
CA SER A 824 -16.39 -26.99 -9.16
C SER A 824 -15.25 -27.53 -10.04
N VAL A 825 -14.57 -26.65 -10.79
CA VAL A 825 -13.39 -27.02 -11.59
C VAL A 825 -12.23 -27.38 -10.67
N VAL A 826 -12.01 -26.58 -9.61
CA VAL A 826 -10.98 -26.88 -8.60
C VAL A 826 -11.30 -28.18 -7.86
N GLU A 827 -12.56 -28.45 -7.52
CA GLU A 827 -12.98 -29.72 -6.91
C GLU A 827 -12.62 -30.92 -7.78
N LEU A 828 -12.82 -30.85 -9.11
CA LEU A 828 -12.41 -31.90 -10.03
C LEU A 828 -10.88 -32.09 -10.00
N ILE A 829 -10.11 -30.99 -10.00
CA ILE A 829 -8.65 -31.05 -9.92
C ILE A 829 -8.20 -31.68 -8.59
N THR A 830 -8.78 -31.26 -7.46
CA THR A 830 -8.46 -31.80 -6.14
C THR A 830 -8.86 -33.27 -6.01
N LYS A 831 -9.98 -33.68 -6.62
CA LYS A 831 -10.46 -35.07 -6.58
C LYS A 831 -9.55 -36.03 -7.37
N PHE A 832 -9.16 -35.66 -8.59
CA PHE A 832 -8.40 -36.54 -9.47
C PHE A 832 -6.87 -36.33 -9.36
N TRP A 833 -6.40 -35.09 -9.16
CA TRP A 833 -4.99 -34.76 -9.09
C TRP A 833 -4.62 -33.97 -7.81
N PRO A 834 -4.85 -34.55 -6.61
CA PRO A 834 -4.68 -33.86 -5.32
C PRO A 834 -3.25 -33.35 -5.07
N ASN A 835 -2.25 -33.91 -5.75
CA ASN A 835 -0.86 -33.51 -5.59
C ASN A 835 -0.44 -32.33 -6.49
N THR A 836 -1.32 -31.84 -7.38
CA THR A 836 -0.97 -30.84 -8.41
C THR A 836 -1.35 -29.41 -8.08
N ILE A 837 -2.12 -29.21 -7.00
CA ILE A 837 -2.54 -27.93 -6.44
C ILE A 837 -2.54 -28.08 -4.91
N ASP A 838 -2.31 -27.00 -4.17
CA ASP A 838 -2.46 -27.03 -2.72
C ASP A 838 -3.96 -27.02 -2.32
N ASN A 839 -4.29 -27.65 -1.19
CA ASN A 839 -5.67 -27.73 -0.71
C ASN A 839 -6.08 -26.45 0.04
N LEU A 840 -6.97 -25.66 -0.56
CA LEU A 840 -7.62 -24.52 0.08
C LEU A 840 -9.02 -24.84 0.57
N ARG A 841 -9.45 -24.05 1.56
CA ARG A 841 -10.88 -23.89 1.83
C ARG A 841 -11.63 -23.48 0.55
N PRO A 842 -12.86 -24.00 0.33
CA PRO A 842 -13.72 -23.53 -0.75
C PRO A 842 -13.89 -22.01 -0.69
N GLU A 843 -13.94 -21.36 -1.86
CA GLU A 843 -14.31 -19.96 -1.90
C GLU A 843 -15.71 -19.77 -1.36
N LYS A 844 -15.89 -18.65 -0.65
CA LYS A 844 -17.19 -18.20 -0.21
C LYS A 844 -17.55 -16.92 -0.92
N GLU A 845 -18.72 -16.93 -1.53
CA GLU A 845 -19.41 -15.77 -2.03
C GLU A 845 -20.06 -14.99 -0.88
N VAL A 846 -20.14 -13.67 -1.04
CA VAL A 846 -20.90 -12.82 -0.12
C VAL A 846 -22.33 -12.62 -0.66
N VAL A 847 -22.51 -12.56 -1.97
CA VAL A 847 -23.81 -12.40 -2.63
C VAL A 847 -23.92 -13.41 -3.77
N ASP A 848 -25.13 -13.94 -3.95
CA ASP A 848 -25.46 -14.76 -5.11
C ASP A 848 -25.46 -13.89 -6.39
N GLY A 849 -25.40 -14.51 -7.56
CA GLY A 849 -25.46 -13.77 -8.82
C GLY A 849 -25.67 -14.67 -10.03
N PRO A 850 -25.78 -14.08 -11.23
CA PRO A 850 -26.15 -14.79 -12.44
C PRO A 850 -25.20 -15.95 -12.74
N LYS A 851 -25.73 -17.07 -13.24
CA LYS A 851 -24.92 -18.22 -13.60
C LYS A 851 -24.21 -17.98 -14.93
N PRO A 852 -23.01 -18.56 -15.14
CA PRO A 852 -22.42 -18.61 -16.46
C PRO A 852 -23.38 -19.20 -17.48
N VAL A 853 -23.47 -18.57 -18.65
CA VAL A 853 -24.38 -18.97 -19.72
C VAL A 853 -23.64 -19.86 -20.72
N PHE A 854 -24.19 -21.03 -21.01
CA PHE A 854 -23.67 -21.97 -21.99
C PHE A 854 -24.60 -22.01 -23.20
N PHE A 855 -24.09 -21.67 -24.39
CA PHE A 855 -24.88 -21.68 -25.63
C PHE A 855 -24.91 -23.07 -26.27
N THR A 856 -26.11 -23.58 -26.56
CA THR A 856 -26.32 -24.99 -27.00
C THR A 856 -26.61 -25.16 -28.50
N ASP A 857 -27.02 -24.11 -29.22
CA ASP A 857 -27.42 -24.17 -30.64
C ASP A 857 -26.53 -23.34 -31.57
N TRP A 858 -25.26 -23.12 -31.20
CA TRP A 858 -24.34 -22.25 -31.93
C TRP A 858 -24.01 -22.72 -33.36
N ASP A 859 -24.23 -23.97 -33.74
CA ASP A 859 -23.95 -24.42 -35.12
C ASP A 859 -25.16 -24.38 -36.06
N LYS A 860 -26.34 -23.98 -35.56
CA LYS A 860 -27.61 -24.14 -36.30
C LYS A 860 -28.16 -22.85 -36.92
N ASP A 861 -27.69 -21.65 -36.53
CA ASP A 861 -28.38 -20.39 -36.89
C ASP A 861 -27.43 -19.20 -37.20
N THR A 862 -27.01 -19.08 -38.47
CA THR A 862 -26.03 -18.09 -38.94
C THR A 862 -26.47 -16.63 -38.84
N VAL A 863 -27.77 -16.35 -38.90
CA VAL A 863 -28.32 -14.98 -38.84
C VAL A 863 -28.20 -14.41 -37.43
N HIS A 864 -28.53 -15.21 -36.42
CA HIS A 864 -28.41 -14.78 -35.02
C HIS A 864 -26.95 -14.62 -34.57
N HIS A 865 -25.98 -15.30 -35.21
CA HIS A 865 -24.56 -15.06 -34.95
C HIS A 865 -24.17 -13.62 -35.28
N GLN A 866 -24.58 -13.11 -36.45
CA GLN A 866 -24.23 -11.76 -36.87
C GLN A 866 -24.81 -10.72 -35.91
N GLN A 867 -26.07 -10.88 -35.52
CA GLN A 867 -26.73 -9.98 -34.58
C GLN A 867 -26.07 -10.00 -33.20
N PHE A 868 -25.72 -11.19 -32.68
CA PHE A 868 -24.99 -11.35 -31.43
C PHE A 868 -23.65 -10.62 -31.46
N TRP A 869 -22.84 -10.82 -32.51
CA TRP A 869 -21.53 -10.18 -32.61
C TRP A 869 -21.61 -8.66 -32.78
N LEU A 870 -22.63 -8.15 -33.50
CA LEU A 870 -22.86 -6.71 -33.62
C LEU A 870 -23.12 -6.07 -32.26
N GLN A 871 -23.89 -6.71 -31.39
CA GLN A 871 -24.18 -6.21 -30.05
C GLN A 871 -22.96 -6.31 -29.12
N MET A 872 -22.19 -7.40 -29.21
CA MET A 872 -20.95 -7.57 -28.45
C MET A 872 -19.86 -6.56 -28.83
N ARG A 873 -19.87 -6.04 -30.06
CA ARG A 873 -18.88 -5.09 -30.59
C ARG A 873 -18.82 -3.77 -29.82
N ASP A 874 -19.94 -3.36 -29.22
CA ASP A 874 -20.08 -2.05 -28.61
C ASP A 874 -19.92 -2.07 -27.08
N LYS A 875 -19.41 -3.17 -26.54
CA LYS A 875 -19.14 -3.36 -25.11
C LYS A 875 -17.64 -3.27 -24.81
N ALA A 876 -17.24 -2.27 -24.01
CA ALA A 876 -15.83 -1.93 -23.77
C ALA A 876 -15.08 -2.97 -22.96
N GLU A 877 -15.67 -3.45 -21.87
CA GLU A 877 -15.05 -4.40 -20.94
C GLU A 877 -15.36 -5.87 -21.24
N LEU A 878 -15.86 -6.17 -22.44
CA LEU A 878 -16.04 -7.55 -22.90
C LEU A 878 -14.72 -8.10 -23.46
N CYS A 879 -14.23 -9.16 -22.85
CA CYS A 879 -13.07 -9.91 -23.33
C CYS A 879 -13.49 -11.26 -23.92
N ILE A 880 -13.15 -11.47 -25.20
CA ILE A 880 -13.29 -12.75 -25.88
C ILE A 880 -11.97 -13.51 -25.70
N LEU A 881 -12.02 -14.58 -24.91
CA LEU A 881 -10.88 -15.45 -24.66
C LEU A 881 -10.88 -16.61 -25.65
N VAL A 882 -9.78 -16.68 -26.39
CA VAL A 882 -9.44 -17.79 -27.29
C VAL A 882 -8.21 -18.52 -26.77
N ARG A 883 -7.98 -19.73 -27.26
CA ARG A 883 -6.91 -20.58 -26.73
C ARG A 883 -5.52 -20.06 -27.06
N ASP A 884 -5.26 -19.79 -28.33
CA ASP A 884 -3.95 -19.40 -28.84
C ASP A 884 -4.06 -18.41 -30.03
N ASN A 885 -2.90 -18.03 -30.58
CA ASN A 885 -2.84 -17.09 -31.69
C ASN A 885 -3.45 -17.64 -32.99
N ALA A 886 -3.43 -18.96 -33.20
CA ALA A 886 -4.02 -19.58 -34.38
C ALA A 886 -5.55 -19.54 -34.29
N ALA A 887 -6.11 -19.89 -33.12
CA ALA A 887 -7.53 -19.75 -32.81
C ALA A 887 -8.00 -18.29 -32.94
N ARG A 888 -7.18 -17.34 -32.46
CA ARG A 888 -7.45 -15.89 -32.61
C ARG A 888 -7.56 -15.48 -34.07
N GLN A 889 -6.63 -15.93 -34.93
CA GLN A 889 -6.65 -15.58 -36.35
C GLN A 889 -7.86 -16.20 -37.05
N LYS A 890 -8.10 -17.50 -36.83
CA LYS A 890 -9.27 -18.22 -37.34
C LYS A 890 -10.58 -17.53 -36.96
N PHE A 891 -10.69 -17.03 -35.72
CA PHE A 891 -11.86 -16.29 -35.26
C PHE A 891 -11.98 -14.92 -35.95
N ARG A 892 -10.89 -14.15 -36.04
CA ARG A 892 -10.86 -12.85 -36.74
C ARG A 892 -11.25 -12.96 -38.21
N ASP A 893 -10.83 -14.03 -38.89
CA ASP A 893 -11.18 -14.26 -40.29
C ASP A 893 -12.70 -14.51 -40.46
N GLN A 894 -13.38 -15.00 -39.43
CA GLN A 894 -14.83 -15.29 -39.45
C GLN A 894 -15.70 -14.08 -39.09
N VAL A 895 -15.31 -13.33 -38.05
CA VAL A 895 -16.16 -12.26 -37.48
C VAL A 895 -15.62 -10.85 -37.71
N GLY A 896 -14.40 -10.70 -38.23
CA GLY A 896 -13.70 -9.44 -38.36
C GLY A 896 -13.11 -8.95 -37.03
N GLN A 897 -12.78 -7.66 -36.97
CA GLN A 897 -12.22 -7.03 -35.77
C GLN A 897 -13.34 -6.55 -34.84
N ILE A 898 -13.75 -7.44 -33.92
CA ILE A 898 -14.83 -7.20 -32.96
C ILE A 898 -14.29 -7.36 -31.53
N GLY A 899 -14.56 -6.35 -30.69
CA GLY A 899 -14.25 -6.39 -29.26
C GLY A 899 -12.78 -6.64 -28.93
N LEU A 900 -12.54 -7.01 -27.68
CA LEU A 900 -11.21 -7.36 -27.18
C LEU A 900 -10.99 -8.88 -27.30
N ILE A 901 -10.23 -9.32 -28.30
CA ILE A 901 -9.89 -10.75 -28.46
C ILE A 901 -8.48 -11.00 -27.90
N MET A 902 -8.39 -11.86 -26.88
CA MET A 902 -7.13 -12.20 -26.21
C MET A 902 -6.95 -13.70 -26.09
N THR A 903 -5.70 -14.15 -26.12
CA THR A 903 -5.38 -15.52 -25.72
C THR A 903 -5.52 -15.67 -24.20
N LEU A 904 -5.75 -16.88 -23.71
CA LEU A 904 -5.74 -17.17 -22.27
C LEU A 904 -4.45 -16.67 -21.60
N TYR A 905 -3.31 -16.88 -22.25
CA TYR A 905 -2.01 -16.39 -21.80
C TYR A 905 -1.97 -14.86 -21.68
N GLU A 906 -2.40 -14.14 -22.72
CA GLU A 906 -2.37 -12.67 -22.72
C GLU A 906 -3.28 -12.06 -21.65
N SER A 907 -4.37 -12.76 -21.29
CA SER A 907 -5.34 -12.34 -20.27
C SER A 907 -4.83 -12.51 -18.83
N LYS A 908 -3.72 -13.23 -18.62
CA LYS A 908 -3.16 -13.49 -17.29
C LYS A 908 -2.79 -12.17 -16.60
N GLY A 909 -3.27 -11.98 -15.38
CA GLY A 909 -3.04 -10.75 -14.61
C GLY A 909 -3.97 -9.58 -14.96
N MET A 910 -4.93 -9.81 -15.87
CA MET A 910 -6.00 -8.87 -16.21
C MET A 910 -7.34 -9.40 -15.73
N GLU A 911 -8.32 -8.51 -15.64
CA GLU A 911 -9.68 -8.80 -15.20
C GLU A 911 -10.65 -7.96 -16.02
N PHE A 912 -11.82 -8.53 -16.29
CA PHE A 912 -12.85 -7.93 -17.14
C PHE A 912 -14.20 -8.07 -16.46
N ASP A 913 -15.08 -7.11 -16.63
CA ASP A 913 -16.47 -7.26 -16.17
C ASP A 913 -17.13 -8.46 -16.85
N ASP A 914 -16.80 -8.68 -18.12
CA ASP A 914 -17.52 -9.57 -19.01
C ASP A 914 -16.55 -10.43 -19.82
N VAL A 915 -16.75 -11.76 -19.79
CA VAL A 915 -15.85 -12.71 -20.47
C VAL A 915 -16.65 -13.70 -21.32
N LEU A 916 -16.21 -13.89 -22.56
CA LEU A 916 -16.71 -14.94 -23.45
C LEU A 916 -15.59 -15.94 -23.74
N LEU A 917 -15.77 -17.20 -23.35
CA LEU A 917 -14.90 -18.31 -23.73
C LEU A 917 -15.35 -18.85 -25.09
N TYR A 918 -14.50 -18.70 -26.12
CA TYR A 918 -14.81 -19.16 -27.47
C TYR A 918 -13.98 -20.39 -27.85
N ASN A 919 -14.66 -21.48 -28.22
CA ASN A 919 -14.08 -22.74 -28.72
C ASN A 919 -12.97 -23.30 -27.82
N PHE A 920 -13.10 -23.15 -26.50
CA PHE A 920 -12.12 -23.61 -25.53
C PHE A 920 -11.83 -25.12 -25.66
N PHE A 921 -12.88 -25.93 -25.81
CA PHE A 921 -12.82 -27.38 -25.91
C PHE A 921 -12.53 -27.85 -27.34
N GLU A 922 -13.11 -27.18 -28.34
CA GLU A 922 -12.83 -27.46 -29.76
C GLU A 922 -11.34 -27.32 -30.07
N ASP A 923 -10.73 -26.22 -29.65
CA ASP A 923 -9.32 -25.93 -29.91
C ASP A 923 -8.37 -26.70 -28.95
N SER A 924 -8.90 -27.55 -28.06
CA SER A 924 -8.09 -28.39 -27.17
C SER A 924 -7.37 -29.52 -27.91
N ALA A 925 -6.15 -29.86 -27.45
CA ALA A 925 -5.42 -31.04 -27.90
C ALA A 925 -5.98 -32.35 -27.31
N ILE A 926 -6.89 -32.25 -26.34
CA ILE A 926 -7.49 -33.39 -25.64
C ILE A 926 -8.74 -33.83 -26.37
N ASP A 927 -8.80 -35.13 -26.67
CA ASP A 927 -9.92 -35.75 -27.35
C ASP A 927 -11.11 -35.96 -26.41
N LEU A 928 -12.29 -36.12 -27.01
CA LEU A 928 -13.55 -36.32 -26.29
C LEU A 928 -13.48 -37.50 -25.30
N SER A 929 -12.77 -38.59 -25.63
CA SER A 929 -12.70 -39.79 -24.76
C SER A 929 -12.09 -39.49 -23.39
N ARG A 930 -11.08 -38.60 -23.33
CA ARG A 930 -10.41 -38.21 -22.08
C ARG A 930 -11.26 -37.24 -21.26
N TRP A 931 -11.99 -36.33 -21.92
CA TRP A 931 -12.90 -35.40 -21.25
C TRP A 931 -14.05 -36.08 -20.49
N HIS A 932 -14.43 -37.31 -20.86
CA HIS A 932 -15.44 -38.09 -20.13
C HIS A 932 -15.08 -38.35 -18.65
N ILE A 933 -13.81 -38.19 -18.26
CA ILE A 933 -13.40 -38.37 -16.86
C ILE A 933 -14.15 -37.44 -15.90
N VAL A 934 -14.53 -36.23 -16.34
CA VAL A 934 -15.23 -35.24 -15.50
C VAL A 934 -16.64 -35.71 -15.10
N LEU A 935 -17.22 -36.66 -15.84
CA LEU A 935 -18.53 -37.22 -15.52
C LEU A 935 -18.53 -38.09 -14.25
N ASN A 936 -17.36 -38.48 -13.74
CA ASN A 936 -17.21 -39.04 -12.38
C ASN A 936 -17.61 -38.04 -11.27
N GLY A 937 -17.84 -36.77 -11.61
CA GLY A 937 -18.38 -35.76 -10.70
C GLY A 937 -19.91 -35.64 -10.70
N VAL A 938 -20.61 -36.42 -11.55
CA VAL A 938 -22.08 -36.44 -11.69
C VAL A 938 -22.65 -37.64 -10.94
N ASP A 939 -23.59 -37.39 -10.03
CA ASP A 939 -24.24 -38.46 -9.26
C ASP A 939 -25.19 -39.30 -10.14
N GLY A 940 -25.17 -40.63 -9.95
CA GLY A 940 -26.18 -41.53 -10.52
C GLY A 940 -25.97 -42.04 -11.95
N ARG A 941 -24.75 -42.04 -12.52
CA ARG A 941 -24.48 -42.68 -13.83
C ARG A 941 -23.36 -43.73 -13.78
N GLY A 942 -23.63 -44.92 -14.33
CA GLY A 942 -22.73 -46.09 -14.35
C GLY A 942 -21.75 -46.18 -15.52
N TYR A 943 -21.35 -45.07 -16.15
CA TYR A 943 -20.46 -45.06 -17.32
C TYR A 943 -19.31 -44.05 -17.20
N ALA A 944 -18.76 -43.90 -16.00
CA ALA A 944 -17.64 -43.01 -15.77
C ALA A 944 -16.30 -43.77 -15.92
N PRO A 945 -15.31 -43.26 -16.69
CA PRO A 945 -14.01 -43.92 -16.85
C PRO A 945 -13.29 -44.09 -15.51
N ASN A 946 -12.64 -45.24 -15.29
CA ASN A 946 -11.85 -45.47 -14.07
C ASN A 946 -10.54 -44.68 -14.12
N PHE A 947 -10.40 -43.67 -13.26
CA PHE A 947 -9.22 -42.83 -13.15
C PHE A 947 -7.98 -43.59 -12.67
N GLU A 948 -8.13 -44.42 -11.62
CA GLU A 948 -7.02 -45.03 -10.90
C GLU A 948 -6.21 -46.01 -11.76
N ARG A 949 -6.84 -46.60 -12.79
CA ARG A 949 -6.17 -47.53 -13.70
C ARG A 949 -5.23 -46.84 -14.70
N ASP A 950 -5.41 -45.55 -14.99
CA ASP A 950 -4.69 -44.88 -16.07
C ASP A 950 -4.54 -43.36 -15.82
N GLU A 951 -4.05 -42.98 -14.64
CA GLU A 951 -3.84 -41.58 -14.21
C GLU A 951 -3.04 -40.77 -15.24
N ALA A 952 -2.01 -41.39 -15.83
CA ALA A 952 -1.12 -40.74 -16.80
C ALA A 952 -1.84 -40.38 -18.12
N ARG A 953 -2.85 -41.18 -18.55
CA ARG A 953 -3.65 -40.87 -19.74
C ARG A 953 -4.47 -39.59 -19.57
N TYR A 954 -4.95 -39.31 -18.36
CA TYR A 954 -5.80 -38.15 -18.08
C TYR A 954 -5.02 -36.91 -17.66
N ALA A 955 -3.69 -36.98 -17.50
CA ALA A 955 -2.86 -35.85 -17.07
C ALA A 955 -3.10 -34.56 -17.89
N GLY A 956 -3.33 -34.69 -19.20
CA GLY A 956 -3.66 -33.55 -20.06
C GLY A 956 -4.98 -32.85 -19.71
N VAL A 957 -5.99 -33.58 -19.20
CA VAL A 957 -7.25 -33.01 -18.72
C VAL A 957 -7.01 -32.09 -17.51
N CYS A 958 -6.08 -32.45 -16.62
CA CYS A 958 -5.70 -31.58 -15.51
C CYS A 958 -5.23 -30.22 -16.01
N SER A 959 -4.34 -30.19 -17.00
CA SER A 959 -3.85 -28.95 -17.62
C SER A 959 -4.98 -28.14 -18.28
N GLU A 960 -5.98 -28.79 -18.87
CA GLU A 960 -7.15 -28.11 -19.43
C GLU A 960 -8.06 -27.51 -18.36
N LEU A 961 -8.37 -28.25 -17.30
CA LEU A 961 -9.19 -27.74 -16.19
C LEU A 961 -8.53 -26.52 -15.52
N LYS A 962 -7.20 -26.58 -15.40
CA LYS A 962 -6.35 -25.49 -14.94
C LYS A 962 -6.51 -24.22 -15.79
N LEU A 963 -6.46 -24.35 -17.11
CA LEU A 963 -6.69 -23.24 -18.04
C LEU A 963 -8.14 -22.74 -18.03
N LEU A 964 -9.11 -23.65 -17.89
CA LEU A 964 -10.53 -23.32 -17.80
C LEU A 964 -10.85 -22.49 -16.55
N TYR A 965 -10.28 -22.86 -15.40
CA TYR A 965 -10.37 -22.07 -14.17
C TYR A 965 -9.84 -20.65 -14.38
N VAL A 966 -8.71 -20.50 -15.07
CA VAL A 966 -8.11 -19.18 -15.35
C VAL A 966 -9.04 -18.35 -16.23
N GLY A 967 -9.65 -18.94 -17.26
CA GLY A 967 -10.60 -18.30 -18.15
C GLY A 967 -11.87 -17.82 -17.43
N ILE A 968 -12.51 -18.68 -16.63
CA ILE A 968 -13.72 -18.35 -15.86
C ILE A 968 -13.42 -17.23 -14.86
N THR A 969 -12.30 -17.32 -14.14
CA THR A 969 -11.91 -16.34 -13.12
C THR A 969 -11.36 -15.02 -13.67
N ARG A 970 -11.35 -14.81 -14.99
CA ARG A 970 -11.11 -13.47 -15.57
C ARG A 970 -12.31 -12.53 -15.41
N ALA A 971 -13.53 -13.09 -15.25
CA ALA A 971 -14.77 -12.32 -15.19
C ALA A 971 -15.10 -11.82 -13.78
N LYS A 972 -15.65 -10.60 -13.70
CA LYS A 972 -16.23 -10.05 -12.47
C LYS A 972 -17.75 -10.17 -12.42
N LYS A 973 -18.45 -10.01 -13.56
CA LYS A 973 -19.91 -9.97 -13.66
C LYS A 973 -20.49 -11.10 -14.51
N ASN A 974 -20.04 -11.28 -15.75
CA ASN A 974 -20.66 -12.28 -16.63
C ASN A 974 -19.66 -13.20 -17.33
N VAL A 975 -20.05 -14.46 -17.49
CA VAL A 975 -19.30 -15.47 -18.24
C VAL A 975 -20.24 -16.11 -19.27
N TRP A 976 -19.84 -16.06 -20.55
CA TRP A 976 -20.47 -16.80 -21.63
C TRP A 976 -19.53 -17.87 -22.16
N ILE A 977 -20.07 -19.05 -22.46
CA ILE A 977 -19.32 -20.17 -23.03
C ILE A 977 -19.97 -20.54 -24.37
N VAL A 978 -19.18 -20.41 -25.43
CA VAL A 978 -19.54 -20.76 -26.80
C VAL A 978 -18.54 -21.80 -27.30
N ASP A 979 -19.01 -23.01 -27.58
CA ASP A 979 -18.18 -24.07 -28.12
C ASP A 979 -18.96 -24.89 -29.16
N LYS A 980 -18.32 -25.18 -30.29
CA LYS A 980 -18.90 -25.93 -31.42
C LYS A 980 -18.70 -27.44 -31.29
N SER A 981 -17.84 -27.87 -30.37
CA SER A 981 -17.43 -29.26 -30.26
C SER A 981 -18.31 -30.04 -29.29
N ASP A 982 -18.56 -31.30 -29.64
CA ASP A 982 -19.05 -32.30 -28.69
C ASP A 982 -18.08 -32.52 -27.52
N ARG A 983 -16.81 -32.12 -27.65
CA ARG A 983 -15.81 -32.17 -26.55
C ARG A 983 -16.23 -31.37 -25.33
N SER A 984 -17.09 -30.37 -25.49
CA SER A 984 -17.60 -29.54 -24.39
C SER A 984 -18.74 -30.21 -23.59
N GLU A 985 -19.41 -31.21 -24.18
CA GLU A 985 -20.59 -31.87 -23.60
C GLU A 985 -20.36 -32.51 -22.22
N PRO A 986 -19.23 -33.20 -21.94
CA PRO A 986 -19.00 -33.76 -20.61
C PRO A 986 -19.00 -32.69 -19.51
N MET A 987 -18.35 -31.54 -19.76
CA MET A 987 -18.30 -30.45 -18.78
C MET A 987 -19.65 -29.74 -18.65
N ARG A 988 -20.34 -29.51 -19.78
CA ARG A 988 -21.70 -28.94 -19.76
C ARG A 988 -22.67 -29.79 -18.95
N LYS A 989 -22.66 -31.12 -19.14
CA LYS A 989 -23.48 -32.07 -18.37
C LYS A 989 -23.14 -32.05 -16.89
N PHE A 990 -21.84 -31.99 -16.55
CA PHE A 990 -21.38 -31.86 -15.18
C PHE A 990 -21.96 -30.61 -14.50
N TRP A 991 -21.76 -29.42 -15.07
CA TRP A 991 -22.29 -28.19 -14.50
C TRP A 991 -23.82 -28.11 -14.50
N THR A 992 -24.48 -28.63 -15.54
CA THR A 992 -25.95 -28.67 -15.61
C THR A 992 -26.52 -29.54 -14.49
N SER A 993 -25.90 -30.69 -14.20
CA SER A 993 -26.35 -31.59 -13.12
C SER A 993 -26.27 -30.95 -11.73
N ARG A 994 -25.37 -29.97 -11.56
CA ARG A 994 -25.17 -29.21 -10.33
C ARG A 994 -25.87 -27.84 -10.33
N ASN A 995 -26.65 -27.53 -11.37
CA ASN A 995 -27.33 -26.25 -11.52
C ASN A 995 -26.36 -25.03 -11.50
N GLN A 996 -25.14 -25.20 -12.03
CA GLN A 996 -24.06 -24.20 -11.99
C GLN A 996 -23.92 -23.37 -13.28
N ILE A 997 -24.67 -23.71 -14.33
CA ILE A 997 -24.74 -22.94 -15.58
C ILE A 997 -26.20 -22.78 -16.00
N GLU A 998 -26.47 -21.78 -16.82
CA GLU A 998 -27.73 -21.63 -17.55
C GLU A 998 -27.53 -22.07 -19.00
N ASN A 999 -28.33 -23.04 -19.47
CA ASN A 999 -28.27 -23.49 -20.87
C ASN A 999 -29.22 -22.63 -21.71
N CYS A 1000 -28.68 -21.85 -22.63
CA CYS A 1000 -29.46 -20.88 -23.41
C CYS A 1000 -29.31 -21.10 -24.91
N THR A 1001 -30.27 -20.57 -25.67
CA THR A 1001 -30.20 -20.43 -27.12
C THR A 1001 -29.91 -18.98 -27.48
N LEU A 1002 -29.38 -18.75 -28.69
CA LEU A 1002 -29.06 -17.40 -29.18
C LEU A 1002 -30.27 -16.45 -29.26
N ARG A 1003 -31.49 -17.01 -29.25
CA ARG A 1003 -32.76 -16.25 -29.36
C ARG A 1003 -33.25 -15.70 -28.02
N THR A 1004 -32.85 -16.30 -26.90
CA THR A 1004 -33.42 -16.00 -25.58
C THR A 1004 -32.49 -15.16 -24.69
N CYS A 1005 -31.18 -15.18 -24.95
CA CYS A 1005 -30.19 -14.47 -24.15
C CYS A 1005 -29.30 -13.58 -25.02
N VAL A 1006 -29.66 -12.30 -25.09
CA VAL A 1006 -28.86 -11.28 -25.76
C VAL A 1006 -28.46 -10.21 -24.75
N PRO A 1007 -27.15 -10.03 -24.47
CA PRO A 1007 -26.71 -9.00 -23.53
C PRO A 1007 -27.00 -7.59 -24.07
N HIS A 1008 -27.54 -6.74 -23.19
CA HIS A 1008 -27.76 -5.32 -23.43
C HIS A 1008 -27.03 -4.55 -22.32
N PRO A 1009 -25.85 -3.94 -22.61
CA PRO A 1009 -25.82 -2.52 -23.00
C PRO A 1009 -24.62 -2.10 -23.91
N VAL A 1010 -24.69 -0.88 -24.46
CA VAL A 1010 -23.60 -0.19 -25.19
C VAL A 1010 -22.72 0.59 -24.20
N SER A 1011 -21.40 0.43 -24.29
CA SER A 1011 -20.46 1.16 -23.42
C SER A 1011 -20.30 2.63 -23.80
N THR A 1012 -20.09 3.49 -22.80
CA THR A 1012 -19.90 4.93 -23.03
C THR A 1012 -18.46 5.25 -23.47
N PRO A 1013 -18.23 6.40 -24.15
CA PRO A 1013 -16.86 6.83 -24.51
C PRO A 1013 -15.91 6.92 -23.32
N GLU A 1014 -16.40 7.27 -22.12
CA GLU A 1014 -15.62 7.34 -20.89
C GLU A 1014 -15.16 5.94 -20.43
N GLU A 1015 -16.03 4.94 -20.52
CA GLU A 1015 -15.69 3.53 -20.23
C GLU A 1015 -14.61 3.03 -21.20
N TRP A 1016 -14.76 3.33 -22.49
CA TRP A 1016 -13.74 3.03 -23.49
C TRP A 1016 -12.40 3.73 -23.20
N ALA A 1017 -12.42 4.99 -22.77
CA ALA A 1017 -11.21 5.72 -22.41
C ALA A 1017 -10.52 5.11 -21.17
N TYR A 1018 -11.28 4.81 -20.13
CA TYR A 1018 -10.79 4.17 -18.91
C TYR A 1018 -10.14 2.82 -19.21
N PHE A 1019 -10.83 1.99 -19.98
CA PHE A 1019 -10.34 0.68 -20.35
C PHE A 1019 -9.11 0.75 -21.27
N GLY A 1020 -9.08 1.70 -22.21
CA GLY A 1020 -7.92 1.99 -23.06
C GLY A 1020 -6.67 2.36 -22.26
N HIS A 1021 -6.82 3.14 -21.19
CA HIS A 1021 -5.71 3.44 -20.27
C HIS A 1021 -5.19 2.20 -19.56
N SER A 1022 -6.11 1.32 -19.11
CA SER A 1022 -5.74 0.05 -18.51
C SER A 1022 -4.94 -0.81 -19.49
N LEU A 1023 -5.44 -1.00 -20.72
CA LEU A 1023 -4.75 -1.76 -21.78
C LEU A 1023 -3.37 -1.19 -22.11
N PHE A 1024 -3.24 0.14 -22.18
CA PHE A 1024 -1.95 0.80 -22.38
C PHE A 1024 -0.95 0.45 -21.28
N SER A 1025 -1.37 0.46 -20.01
CA SER A 1025 -0.52 0.09 -18.87
C SER A 1025 -0.04 -1.37 -18.91
N TYR A 1026 -0.82 -2.26 -19.53
CA TYR A 1026 -0.47 -3.66 -19.78
C TYR A 1026 0.27 -3.87 -21.12
N LYS A 1027 0.69 -2.79 -21.81
CA LYS A 1027 1.33 -2.82 -23.13
C LYS A 1027 0.53 -3.51 -24.22
N ARG A 1028 -0.80 -3.57 -24.06
CA ARG A 1028 -1.73 -4.08 -25.07
C ARG A 1028 -2.09 -2.97 -26.04
N TYR A 1029 -1.08 -2.40 -26.70
CA TYR A 1029 -1.24 -1.22 -27.55
C TYR A 1029 -2.24 -1.41 -28.70
N PRO A 1030 -2.25 -2.54 -29.44
CA PRO A 1030 -3.22 -2.74 -30.52
C PRO A 1030 -4.67 -2.65 -30.03
N GLN A 1031 -4.92 -3.21 -28.84
CA GLN A 1031 -6.24 -3.18 -28.22
C GLN A 1031 -6.56 -1.80 -27.63
N ALA A 1032 -5.57 -1.12 -27.04
CA ALA A 1032 -5.72 0.24 -26.52
C ALA A 1032 -6.05 1.26 -27.62
N ILE A 1033 -5.47 1.11 -28.83
CA ILE A 1033 -5.80 1.93 -30.00
C ILE A 1033 -7.30 1.85 -30.28
N HIS A 1034 -7.85 0.63 -30.37
CA HIS A 1034 -9.26 0.43 -30.63
C HIS A 1034 -10.15 1.13 -29.59
N CYS A 1035 -9.80 1.02 -28.30
CA CYS A 1035 -10.53 1.69 -27.23
C CYS A 1035 -10.44 3.22 -27.32
N PHE A 1036 -9.25 3.77 -27.60
CA PHE A 1036 -9.08 5.22 -27.72
C PHE A 1036 -9.75 5.80 -28.98
N GLU A 1037 -9.84 5.04 -30.06
CA GLU A 1037 -10.63 5.43 -31.24
C GLU A 1037 -12.12 5.49 -30.92
N ARG A 1038 -12.67 4.47 -30.25
CA ARG A 1038 -14.06 4.45 -29.78
C ARG A 1038 -14.37 5.58 -28.78
N ALA A 1039 -13.37 5.99 -28.00
CA ALA A 1039 -13.47 7.12 -27.07
C ALA A 1039 -13.25 8.50 -27.72
N ASN A 1040 -13.01 8.59 -29.04
CA ASN A 1040 -12.62 9.83 -29.75
C ASN A 1040 -11.34 10.50 -29.20
N LEU A 1041 -10.41 9.72 -28.64
CA LEU A 1041 -9.13 10.17 -28.09
C LEU A 1041 -7.97 9.92 -29.08
N HIS A 1042 -8.05 10.50 -30.28
CA HIS A 1042 -7.12 10.25 -31.39
C HIS A 1042 -5.64 10.50 -31.04
N ARG A 1043 -5.33 11.50 -30.20
CA ARG A 1043 -3.95 11.73 -29.75
C ARG A 1043 -3.40 10.51 -28.99
N LYS A 1044 -4.21 9.92 -28.10
CA LYS A 1044 -3.79 8.74 -27.32
C LYS A 1044 -3.67 7.50 -28.21
N ALA A 1045 -4.55 7.36 -29.20
CA ALA A 1045 -4.44 6.31 -30.22
C ALA A 1045 -3.10 6.40 -30.98
N LYS A 1046 -2.71 7.59 -31.45
CA LYS A 1046 -1.40 7.81 -32.11
C LYS A 1046 -0.20 7.48 -31.21
N VAL A 1047 -0.28 7.82 -29.92
CA VAL A 1047 0.75 7.42 -28.96
C VAL A 1047 0.84 5.90 -28.88
N CYS A 1048 -0.29 5.20 -28.73
CA CYS A 1048 -0.31 3.74 -28.71
C CYS A 1048 0.24 3.13 -30.01
N GLU A 1049 -0.06 3.72 -31.17
CA GLU A 1049 0.48 3.31 -32.46
C GLU A 1049 2.01 3.43 -32.51
N ALA A 1050 2.59 4.54 -32.04
CA ALA A 1050 4.05 4.69 -31.94
C ALA A 1050 4.69 3.60 -31.07
N TYR A 1051 4.05 3.28 -29.94
CA TYR A 1051 4.46 2.19 -29.06
C TYR A 1051 4.35 0.81 -29.74
N GLN A 1052 3.24 0.54 -30.44
CA GLN A 1052 3.04 -0.70 -31.20
C GLN A 1052 4.12 -0.86 -32.28
N LEU A 1053 4.39 0.19 -33.05
CA LEU A 1053 5.40 0.17 -34.12
C LEU A 1053 6.78 -0.19 -33.57
N ARG A 1054 7.13 0.31 -32.37
CA ARG A 1054 8.38 -0.06 -31.70
C ARG A 1054 8.43 -1.53 -31.31
N GLU A 1055 7.34 -2.08 -30.77
CA GLU A 1055 7.30 -3.51 -30.41
C GLU A 1055 7.38 -4.41 -31.65
N VAL A 1056 6.74 -4.03 -32.75
CA VAL A 1056 6.89 -4.72 -34.03
C VAL A 1056 8.35 -4.67 -34.50
N ALA A 1057 8.98 -3.49 -34.46
CA ALA A 1057 10.39 -3.34 -34.82
C ALA A 1057 11.31 -4.22 -33.95
N ARG A 1058 11.08 -4.28 -32.63
CA ARG A 1058 11.81 -5.16 -31.70
C ARG A 1058 11.61 -6.63 -32.02
N SER A 1059 10.39 -7.06 -32.32
CA SER A 1059 10.11 -8.46 -32.67
C SER A 1059 10.76 -8.91 -33.99
N SER A 1060 11.06 -7.97 -34.89
CA SER A 1060 11.70 -8.25 -36.18
C SER A 1060 13.21 -8.51 -36.08
N VAL A 1061 13.83 -8.21 -34.94
CA VAL A 1061 15.28 -8.38 -34.70
C VAL A 1061 15.65 -9.86 -34.75
N GLY A 1062 16.57 -10.20 -35.66
CA GLY A 1062 17.06 -11.57 -35.86
C GLY A 1062 16.13 -12.49 -36.67
N VAL A 1063 14.99 -11.96 -37.13
CA VAL A 1063 14.03 -12.69 -37.99
C VAL A 1063 13.93 -12.04 -39.37
N ALA A 1064 13.77 -10.72 -39.43
CA ALA A 1064 13.68 -9.97 -40.68
C ALA A 1064 15.07 -9.55 -41.20
N SER A 1065 15.13 -9.09 -42.45
CA SER A 1065 16.37 -8.54 -43.01
C SER A 1065 16.82 -7.29 -42.24
N LEU A 1066 18.14 -7.03 -42.20
CA LEU A 1066 18.70 -5.82 -41.57
C LEU A 1066 18.09 -4.52 -42.14
N SER A 1067 17.77 -4.51 -43.43
CA SER A 1067 17.12 -3.36 -44.09
C SER A 1067 15.71 -3.13 -43.55
N ASP A 1068 14.93 -4.20 -43.40
CA ASP A 1068 13.56 -4.13 -42.89
C ASP A 1068 13.52 -3.75 -41.41
N GLN A 1069 14.45 -4.28 -40.61
CA GLN A 1069 14.61 -3.90 -39.20
C GLN A 1069 14.90 -2.40 -39.06
N LYS A 1070 15.88 -1.88 -39.82
CA LYS A 1070 16.21 -0.44 -39.83
C LYS A 1070 15.02 0.42 -40.24
N ARG A 1071 14.27 0.00 -41.27
CA ARG A 1071 13.07 0.69 -41.71
C ARG A 1071 12.00 0.70 -40.62
N ALA A 1072 11.74 -0.43 -39.96
CA ALA A 1072 10.76 -0.52 -38.88
C ALA A 1072 11.11 0.39 -37.69
N PHE A 1073 12.38 0.43 -37.27
CA PHE A 1073 12.83 1.32 -36.20
C PHE A 1073 12.75 2.81 -36.59
N ASN A 1074 13.05 3.16 -37.84
CA ASN A 1074 12.88 4.53 -38.33
C ASN A 1074 11.41 4.98 -38.29
N VAL A 1075 10.48 4.13 -38.75
CA VAL A 1075 9.04 4.43 -38.72
C VAL A 1075 8.54 4.62 -37.27
N ALA A 1076 8.96 3.77 -36.34
CA ALA A 1076 8.64 3.94 -34.93
C ALA A 1076 9.24 5.25 -34.35
N ALA A 1077 10.48 5.59 -34.72
CA ALA A 1077 11.15 6.81 -34.26
C ALA A 1077 10.45 8.08 -34.74
N ASP A 1078 10.04 8.12 -36.01
CA ASP A 1078 9.28 9.23 -36.61
C ASP A 1078 7.93 9.39 -35.88
N ALA A 1079 7.20 8.30 -35.65
CA ALA A 1079 5.92 8.31 -34.93
C ALA A 1079 6.03 8.88 -33.49
N PHE A 1080 7.10 8.52 -32.76
CA PHE A 1080 7.37 9.10 -31.43
C PHE A 1080 7.73 10.59 -31.51
N SER A 1081 8.49 11.02 -32.53
CA SER A 1081 8.81 12.43 -32.72
C SER A 1081 7.56 13.27 -32.98
N ASP A 1082 6.61 12.75 -33.76
CA ASP A 1082 5.33 13.41 -34.03
C ASP A 1082 4.46 13.51 -32.77
N CYS A 1083 4.41 12.44 -31.98
CA CYS A 1083 3.76 12.47 -30.67
C CYS A 1083 4.40 13.52 -29.74
N ALA A 1084 5.74 13.60 -29.73
CA ALA A 1084 6.49 14.57 -28.92
C ALA A 1084 6.23 16.02 -29.32
N ALA A 1085 5.95 16.29 -30.60
CA ALA A 1085 5.64 17.64 -31.09
C ALA A 1085 4.35 18.22 -30.48
N THR A 1086 3.38 17.35 -30.16
CA THR A 1086 2.07 17.74 -29.61
C THR A 1086 1.94 17.53 -28.10
N ALA A 1087 2.95 16.94 -27.46
CA ALA A 1087 2.98 16.62 -26.04
C ALA A 1087 3.53 17.77 -25.17
N THR A 1088 3.28 17.70 -23.86
CA THR A 1088 3.73 18.69 -22.86
C THR A 1088 4.35 18.01 -21.63
N GLY A 1089 5.19 18.74 -20.88
CA GLY A 1089 5.77 18.22 -19.63
C GLY A 1089 6.61 16.94 -19.82
N ILE A 1090 6.37 15.95 -18.95
CA ILE A 1090 7.11 14.68 -18.90
C ILE A 1090 6.90 13.84 -20.16
N GLU A 1091 5.69 13.86 -20.75
CA GLU A 1091 5.39 13.10 -21.97
C GLU A 1091 6.30 13.51 -23.13
N LYS A 1092 6.44 14.83 -23.34
CA LYS A 1092 7.28 15.38 -24.42
C LYS A 1092 8.73 14.93 -24.28
N LEU A 1093 9.22 14.99 -23.05
CA LEU A 1093 10.55 14.50 -22.70
C LEU A 1093 10.66 13.02 -23.07
N GLN A 1094 9.73 12.18 -22.62
CA GLN A 1094 9.82 10.74 -22.86
C GLN A 1094 9.72 10.37 -24.33
N TYR A 1095 8.80 10.97 -25.08
CA TYR A 1095 8.63 10.65 -26.49
C TYR A 1095 9.85 11.02 -27.33
N TYR A 1096 10.54 12.14 -27.02
CA TYR A 1096 11.82 12.45 -27.69
C TYR A 1096 12.92 11.46 -27.35
N ARG A 1097 12.97 10.95 -26.12
CA ARG A 1097 13.91 9.88 -25.75
C ARG A 1097 13.63 8.60 -26.52
N ASN A 1098 12.38 8.15 -26.52
CA ASN A 1098 11.95 6.95 -27.24
C ASN A 1098 12.25 7.06 -28.75
N SER A 1099 12.02 8.23 -29.34
CA SER A 1099 12.36 8.53 -30.73
C SER A 1099 13.88 8.40 -30.97
N ALA A 1100 14.70 9.00 -30.10
CA ALA A 1100 16.16 8.91 -30.21
C ALA A 1100 16.67 7.47 -30.12
N ASP A 1101 16.20 6.70 -29.14
CA ASP A 1101 16.59 5.30 -28.94
C ASP A 1101 16.23 4.43 -30.17
N CYS A 1102 15.09 4.70 -30.82
CA CYS A 1102 14.70 4.02 -32.04
C CYS A 1102 15.59 4.40 -33.24
N TYR A 1103 15.96 5.67 -33.40
CA TYR A 1103 16.90 6.08 -34.46
C TYR A 1103 18.30 5.47 -34.28
N VAL A 1104 18.79 5.35 -33.03
CA VAL A 1104 20.06 4.65 -32.74
C VAL A 1104 19.99 3.21 -33.22
N ARG A 1105 18.89 2.50 -32.92
CA ARG A 1105 18.68 1.11 -33.38
C ARG A 1105 18.51 0.99 -34.89
N ALA A 1106 18.02 2.04 -35.56
CA ALA A 1106 17.98 2.11 -37.02
C ALA A 1106 19.35 2.42 -37.66
N GLY A 1107 20.34 2.85 -36.86
CA GLY A 1107 21.64 3.32 -37.33
C GLY A 1107 21.58 4.70 -38.00
N ASP A 1108 20.60 5.55 -37.67
CA ASP A 1108 20.50 6.94 -38.12
C ASP A 1108 20.99 7.89 -37.01
N ASP A 1109 22.31 7.97 -36.86
CA ASP A 1109 22.97 8.72 -35.78
C ASP A 1109 22.65 10.23 -35.83
N LEU A 1110 22.40 10.77 -37.03
CA LEU A 1110 22.09 12.18 -37.22
C LEU A 1110 20.70 12.50 -36.66
N LYS A 1111 19.67 11.71 -36.99
CA LYS A 1111 18.32 11.89 -36.44
C LYS A 1111 18.28 11.57 -34.95
N ALA A 1112 19.00 10.54 -34.50
CA ALA A 1112 19.15 10.22 -33.08
C ALA A 1112 19.71 11.41 -32.28
N THR A 1113 20.80 12.01 -32.77
CA THR A 1113 21.43 13.18 -32.13
C THR A 1113 20.45 14.36 -32.05
N LYS A 1114 19.71 14.64 -33.14
CA LYS A 1114 18.68 15.70 -33.16
C LYS A 1114 17.57 15.44 -32.14
N ALA A 1115 17.12 14.19 -31.99
CA ALA A 1115 16.08 13.81 -31.03
C ALA A 1115 16.58 13.95 -29.58
N TYR A 1116 17.80 13.51 -29.26
CA TYR A 1116 18.40 13.73 -27.94
C TYR A 1116 18.60 15.21 -27.61
N LEU A 1117 18.99 16.05 -28.58
CA LEU A 1117 19.08 17.50 -28.37
C LEU A 1117 17.70 18.11 -27.99
N LYS A 1118 16.61 17.65 -28.63
CA LYS A 1118 15.24 18.08 -28.28
C LYS A 1118 14.83 17.58 -26.89
N PHE A 1119 15.22 16.36 -26.51
CA PHE A 1119 15.05 15.82 -25.15
C PHE A 1119 15.73 16.72 -24.11
N HIS A 1120 17.02 17.02 -24.29
CA HIS A 1120 17.78 17.86 -23.34
C HIS A 1120 17.24 19.28 -23.23
N ARG A 1121 16.84 19.90 -24.35
CA ARG A 1121 16.18 21.22 -24.34
C ARG A 1121 14.86 21.21 -23.57
N SER A 1122 14.06 20.15 -23.73
CA SER A 1122 12.77 20.01 -23.03
C SER A 1122 12.97 19.80 -21.53
N ARG A 1123 14.05 19.13 -21.12
CA ARG A 1123 14.43 18.95 -19.70
C ARG A 1123 14.74 20.28 -19.02
N ALA A 1124 15.45 21.18 -19.71
CA ALA A 1124 15.82 22.50 -19.16
C ALA A 1124 14.62 23.46 -18.96
N THR A 1125 13.51 23.23 -19.68
CA THR A 1125 12.30 24.06 -19.60
C THR A 1125 11.22 23.54 -18.63
N CYS A 1126 11.45 22.38 -17.98
CA CYS A 1126 10.45 21.75 -17.12
C CYS A 1126 10.51 22.34 -15.68
N PRO A 1127 9.39 22.75 -15.05
CA PRO A 1127 9.40 23.44 -13.75
C PRO A 1127 9.69 22.55 -12.53
N CYS A 1128 9.92 21.25 -12.72
CA CYS A 1128 10.30 20.35 -11.64
C CYS A 1128 11.73 20.66 -11.21
N GLY A 1129 11.92 21.20 -10.00
CA GLY A 1129 13.20 21.69 -9.48
C GLY A 1129 14.28 20.62 -9.39
N ILE A 1130 14.98 20.40 -10.50
CA ILE A 1130 16.18 19.57 -10.58
C ILE A 1130 17.34 20.54 -10.80
N ASP A 1131 18.20 20.64 -9.79
CA ASP A 1131 19.36 21.54 -9.80
C ASP A 1131 20.19 21.41 -11.08
N GLY A 1132 20.46 22.57 -11.70
CA GLY A 1132 21.22 22.75 -12.93
C GLY A 1132 22.73 22.58 -12.74
N GLY A 1133 23.16 21.55 -12.03
CA GLY A 1133 24.57 21.28 -11.75
C GLY A 1133 25.04 19.97 -12.35
N LEU A 1134 25.17 19.87 -13.69
CA LEU A 1134 25.95 18.83 -14.40
C LEU A 1134 25.97 19.11 -15.92
N ILE A 1135 26.54 20.24 -16.33
CA ILE A 1135 26.69 20.58 -17.76
C ILE A 1135 28.11 20.22 -18.30
N HIS A 1136 29.05 19.77 -17.47
CA HIS A 1136 30.45 19.61 -17.92
C HIS A 1136 31.07 18.21 -17.94
N HIS A 1137 30.33 17.11 -17.75
CA HIS A 1137 30.94 15.76 -17.71
C HIS A 1137 30.29 14.65 -18.54
N PHE A 1138 29.26 14.93 -19.36
CA PHE A 1138 28.53 13.86 -20.09
C PHE A 1138 28.77 13.77 -21.60
N THR A 1139 29.67 14.57 -22.17
CA THR A 1139 29.87 14.61 -23.63
C THR A 1139 30.99 13.72 -24.16
N ILE A 1140 31.73 12.97 -23.32
CA ILE A 1140 32.90 12.19 -23.77
C ILE A 1140 32.83 10.67 -23.46
N ASP A 1141 32.04 10.20 -22.48
CA ASP A 1141 32.12 8.78 -22.05
C ASP A 1141 31.07 7.82 -22.62
N TYR A 1142 30.24 8.23 -23.59
CA TYR A 1142 29.13 7.42 -24.14
C TYR A 1142 29.27 6.99 -25.61
N TYR A 1143 30.49 6.97 -26.17
CA TYR A 1143 30.77 6.33 -27.45
C TYR A 1143 31.68 5.11 -27.27
N SER A 1144 31.09 3.92 -27.08
CA SER A 1144 31.52 2.61 -27.63
C SER A 1144 31.02 1.44 -26.77
N PRO A 1145 30.27 0.50 -27.38
CA PRO A 1145 30.64 -0.90 -27.23
C PRO A 1145 30.43 -1.69 -28.53
N TYR A 1146 31.25 -1.47 -29.57
CA TYR A 1146 31.35 -2.39 -30.71
C TYR A 1146 32.81 -2.57 -31.14
N PRO A 1147 33.52 -3.61 -30.66
CA PRO A 1147 34.87 -3.90 -31.10
C PRO A 1147 34.86 -4.79 -32.34
N SER A 1148 34.35 -4.28 -33.47
CA SER A 1148 34.63 -4.83 -34.81
C SER A 1148 33.97 -3.96 -35.87
N LEU A 1149 34.74 -3.03 -36.44
CA LEU A 1149 34.60 -2.40 -37.78
C LEU A 1149 35.26 -1.01 -37.75
N TYR A 1150 36.56 -0.95 -37.51
CA TYR A 1150 37.37 0.22 -37.88
C TYR A 1150 38.05 -0.09 -39.23
N ARG A 1151 37.48 0.42 -40.32
CA ARG A 1151 38.25 0.77 -41.52
C ARG A 1151 38.58 2.26 -41.41
N PRO A 1152 39.84 2.69 -41.47
CA PRO A 1152 40.18 4.10 -41.38
C PRO A 1152 39.93 4.77 -42.73
N GLY A 1153 39.05 5.76 -42.77
CA GLY A 1153 38.86 6.64 -43.92
C GLY A 1153 37.41 7.10 -44.03
N TYR A 1154 37.23 8.42 -44.05
CA TYR A 1154 35.96 9.15 -44.24
C TYR A 1154 35.09 9.28 -42.99
N VAL A 1155 35.27 10.37 -42.23
CA VAL A 1155 34.34 11.52 -42.10
C VAL A 1155 34.99 12.50 -41.13
N LEU A 1156 35.71 13.48 -41.66
CA LEU A 1156 36.17 14.68 -40.94
C LEU A 1156 36.09 15.84 -41.93
N ASP A 1157 34.87 16.25 -42.26
CA ASP A 1157 34.59 17.50 -42.96
C ASP A 1157 33.11 17.82 -42.74
N VAL A 1158 32.80 18.58 -41.68
CA VAL A 1158 31.89 19.74 -41.64
C VAL A 1158 31.94 20.31 -40.20
N LEU A 1159 33.01 21.04 -39.87
CA LEU A 1159 33.01 22.05 -38.80
C LEU A 1159 34.01 23.14 -39.21
N PRO A 1160 33.65 24.44 -39.27
CA PRO A 1160 34.59 25.47 -39.70
C PRO A 1160 35.70 25.66 -38.65
N ARG A 1161 36.94 25.53 -39.13
CA ARG A 1161 38.17 25.90 -38.42
C ARG A 1161 38.16 27.40 -38.11
N THR A 1162 38.28 27.75 -36.84
CA THR A 1162 39.04 28.94 -36.45
C THR A 1162 39.65 28.76 -35.06
N ILE A 1163 40.98 28.91 -35.04
CA ILE A 1163 41.84 29.26 -33.90
C ILE A 1163 42.27 28.08 -32.99
N CYS A 1164 43.37 27.44 -33.41
CA CYS A 1164 44.38 26.91 -32.51
C CYS A 1164 45.74 27.46 -32.95
N SER A 1165 46.26 28.47 -32.24
CA SER A 1165 47.70 28.69 -32.07
C SER A 1165 47.94 29.81 -31.05
N SER A 1166 49.04 29.68 -30.31
CA SER A 1166 49.71 30.63 -29.40
C SER A 1166 49.15 30.84 -27.99
N SER A 1167 49.89 30.25 -27.04
CA SER A 1167 50.34 30.78 -25.73
C SER A 1167 49.30 31.30 -24.73
N VAL A 1168 49.35 30.70 -23.54
CA VAL A 1168 48.71 31.12 -22.28
C VAL A 1168 48.98 32.60 -21.96
N PRO A 1169 47.94 33.42 -21.78
CA PRO A 1169 47.79 34.16 -20.51
C PRO A 1169 46.30 34.28 -20.11
N GLY A 1170 45.77 33.29 -19.37
CA GLY A 1170 44.33 33.17 -19.10
C GLY A 1170 43.82 33.62 -17.73
N ILE A 1171 44.69 34.04 -16.79
CA ILE A 1171 44.26 34.32 -15.42
C ILE A 1171 43.80 35.77 -15.23
N SER A 1172 44.44 36.77 -15.85
CA SER A 1172 43.99 38.17 -15.69
C SER A 1172 42.69 38.44 -16.46
N VAL A 1173 42.55 37.89 -17.67
CA VAL A 1173 41.34 38.05 -18.51
C VAL A 1173 40.11 37.38 -17.88
N PHE A 1174 40.31 36.29 -17.12
CA PHE A 1174 39.22 35.66 -16.36
C PHE A 1174 38.79 36.52 -15.17
N HIS A 1175 39.76 37.13 -14.46
CA HIS A 1175 39.46 38.01 -13.33
C HIS A 1175 38.74 39.29 -13.77
N ASP A 1176 39.14 39.88 -14.89
CA ASP A 1176 38.51 41.08 -15.43
C ASP A 1176 37.12 40.80 -16.01
N ASN A 1177 36.91 39.66 -16.66
CA ASN A 1177 35.58 39.24 -17.12
C ASN A 1177 34.63 38.91 -15.94
N LEU A 1178 35.14 38.31 -14.87
CA LEU A 1178 34.35 38.04 -13.66
C LEU A 1178 33.91 39.36 -13.00
N ILE A 1179 34.82 40.33 -12.85
CA ILE A 1179 34.51 41.65 -12.30
C ILE A 1179 33.51 42.39 -13.20
N THR A 1180 33.67 42.30 -14.52
CA THR A 1180 32.74 42.93 -15.48
C THR A 1180 31.35 42.30 -15.42
N ARG A 1181 31.25 40.97 -15.27
CA ARG A 1181 29.97 40.27 -15.09
C ARG A 1181 29.33 40.55 -13.75
N LEU A 1182 30.10 40.66 -12.67
CA LEU A 1182 29.59 41.05 -11.34
C LEU A 1182 29.07 42.49 -11.35
N LYS A 1183 29.74 43.41 -12.05
CA LYS A 1183 29.24 44.78 -12.26
C LYS A 1183 27.95 44.80 -13.10
N ALA A 1184 27.86 43.97 -14.15
CA ALA A 1184 26.64 43.85 -14.95
C ALA A 1184 25.47 43.27 -14.13
N LEU A 1185 25.71 42.30 -13.26
CA LEU A 1185 24.71 41.76 -12.34
C LEU A 1185 24.21 42.80 -11.33
N SER A 1186 25.11 43.61 -10.77
CA SER A 1186 24.74 44.73 -9.89
C SER A 1186 23.90 45.77 -10.62
N GLN A 1187 24.24 46.07 -11.88
CA GLN A 1187 23.47 46.99 -12.72
C GLN A 1187 22.07 46.45 -13.05
N ILE A 1188 21.95 45.14 -13.34
CA ILE A 1188 20.65 44.49 -13.58
C ILE A 1188 19.78 44.53 -12.32
N GLN A 1189 20.38 44.35 -11.13
CA GLN A 1189 19.65 44.46 -9.87
C GLN A 1189 19.12 45.89 -9.65
N LEU A 1190 19.94 46.91 -9.90
CA LEU A 1190 19.51 48.31 -9.82
C LEU A 1190 18.41 48.64 -10.84
N ASP A 1191 18.52 48.13 -12.08
CA ASP A 1191 17.49 48.31 -13.10
C ASP A 1191 16.18 47.58 -12.73
N PHE A 1192 16.27 46.41 -12.11
CA PHE A 1192 15.11 45.68 -11.62
C PHE A 1192 14.42 46.44 -10.47
N GLU A 1193 15.16 46.94 -9.49
CA GLU A 1193 14.62 47.74 -8.39
C GLU A 1193 13.98 49.04 -8.90
N LYS A 1194 14.60 49.69 -9.89
CA LYS A 1194 14.04 50.90 -10.53
C LYS A 1194 12.73 50.57 -11.27
N ARG A 1195 12.68 49.49 -12.04
CA ARG A 1195 11.46 49.07 -12.75
C ARG A 1195 10.36 48.62 -11.80
N ALA A 1196 10.71 47.99 -10.67
CA ALA A 1196 9.77 47.62 -9.63
C ALA A 1196 9.14 48.85 -8.98
N LYS A 1197 9.95 49.88 -8.67
CA LYS A 1197 9.44 51.18 -8.18
C LYS A 1197 8.57 51.91 -9.20
N ASP A 1198 8.96 51.91 -10.48
CA ASP A 1198 8.14 52.52 -11.54
C ASP A 1198 6.81 51.78 -11.72
N ALA A 1199 6.81 50.45 -11.61
CA ALA A 1199 5.57 49.66 -11.64
C ALA A 1199 4.70 49.96 -10.42
N GLU A 1200 5.28 50.02 -9.22
CA GLU A 1200 4.56 50.38 -7.99
C GLU A 1200 3.95 51.79 -8.08
N GLY A 1201 4.69 52.76 -8.61
CA GLY A 1201 4.17 54.12 -8.88
C GLY A 1201 2.98 54.11 -9.83
N LYS A 1202 3.08 53.38 -10.96
CA LYS A 1202 1.98 53.24 -11.94
C LYS A 1202 0.76 52.56 -11.35
N PHE A 1203 0.92 51.52 -10.54
CA PHE A 1203 -0.19 50.87 -9.85
C PHE A 1203 -0.82 51.78 -8.81
N THR A 1204 -0.02 52.58 -8.11
CA THR A 1204 -0.51 53.54 -7.12
C THR A 1204 -1.32 54.67 -7.78
N GLU A 1205 -0.86 55.21 -8.91
CA GLU A 1205 -1.62 56.17 -9.72
C GLU A 1205 -2.91 55.55 -10.25
N LYS A 1206 -2.87 54.31 -10.76
CA LYS A 1206 -4.06 53.62 -11.26
C LYS A 1206 -5.07 53.32 -10.15
N PHE A 1207 -4.60 53.04 -8.93
CA PHE A 1207 -5.45 52.90 -7.76
C PHE A 1207 -6.04 54.24 -7.30
N ALA A 1208 -5.29 55.33 -7.38
CA ALA A 1208 -5.79 56.67 -7.08
C ALA A 1208 -6.84 57.12 -8.11
N GLU A 1209 -6.63 56.80 -9.39
CA GLU A 1209 -7.58 57.06 -10.46
C GLU A 1209 -8.85 56.22 -10.33
N MET A 1210 -8.72 54.91 -10.03
CA MET A 1210 -9.88 54.07 -9.72
C MET A 1210 -10.64 54.56 -8.49
N ARG A 1211 -9.94 55.10 -7.47
CA ARG A 1211 -10.59 55.73 -6.30
C ARG A 1211 -11.37 56.98 -6.69
N ARG A 1212 -10.81 57.86 -7.52
CA ARG A 1212 -11.55 59.03 -8.03
C ARG A 1212 -12.77 58.63 -8.85
N GLN A 1213 -12.67 57.58 -9.67
CA GLN A 1213 -13.81 57.07 -10.44
C GLN A 1213 -14.88 56.44 -9.55
N LEU A 1214 -14.50 55.91 -8.39
CA LEU A 1214 -15.43 55.34 -7.40
C LEU A 1214 -16.08 56.42 -6.52
N ASP A 1215 -15.42 57.55 -6.29
CA ASP A 1215 -15.98 58.69 -5.55
C ASP A 1215 -16.91 59.57 -6.43
N VAL A 1216 -16.82 59.45 -7.76
CA VAL A 1216 -17.68 60.16 -8.73
C VAL A 1216 -18.94 59.34 -9.11
N ARG A 1217 -18.96 58.03 -8.83
CA ARG A 1217 -20.13 57.15 -8.97
C ARG A 1217 -20.87 57.04 -7.66
#